data_AF-A0AAE0DE72-F1
#
_entry.id   AF-A0AAE0DE72-F1
#
_cell.length_a   1.000
_cell.length_b   1.000
_cell.length_c   1.000
_cell.angle_alpha   90.00
_cell.angle_beta   90.00
_cell.angle_gamma   90.00
#
_symmetry.space_group_name_H-M   'P 1'
#
loop_
_entity.id
_entity.type
_entity.pdbx_description
1 polymer ?
#
loop_
_entity_poly.entity_id
_entity_poly.type
_entity_poly.pdbx_seq_one_letter_code
_entity_poly.pdbx_strand_id
1 'polypeptide(L)'
;MVAPKWNRLVRFIAEDDWREYIGEPVDENVDVGAALAASTPVPVRVFSGTSALDASAEPTQKVLNIQKLLPPLTRKEIGTIRCIGLNYRKHAKEMNLELPEHPTLFFKPASCLNASNAPLVIPHQATDAQADYEAELAVVIGRDARNASVEDAMDYVLGYMCSNDVTGRKHQFAGAQWGFGKGFDGFAPMGPCLVSTSSIPDPSVIELKTVLNGEVMQEGKGDDMIFSIAEIVAYLSQGTTLEAGTVIMTGTPHGIGVCRTPPVFLAPGDDLRIVMSHGLGSLVNKVVYEEKPQKALNGVNGVKAVNGVNGVTEVKVNGSERTSLRGASTGATGYIGRDFLYAAYHAHSEWSFSALVRNEEKAAILREAFPNVRPVFGDLGSTDVLREEASAADIVLHFADCDHEESARAFVEGLKLHPADRPGWYIHTSGTGILTVEDGRAKTCGTHRTKVYDDWDGVSELLNLPDDAFHRNVDKIVTDTITSPSKNFKTAIVCPCCIYGPGRGPGNTKSVQVYTLATTVLKRGKGIRIGDGENIWHQVHIQDLSSLYLALAEAAASGGGKATWDNEGYYLAENGSFSWGDVEKAVAQAAFQKGLIKTSELDVLDWDGTGKVDPVGPYKWGSNSRGLATRARKCLGWNPVQPRLMDVIGDIVELQAKDLK
;
A
#
# COMPACT_ATOMS: atom_id res chain seq x y z
N MET A 1 23.00 25.50 -20.22
CA MET A 1 22.62 24.64 -19.09
C MET A 1 23.92 24.01 -18.65
N VAL A 2 24.16 23.88 -17.36
CA VAL A 2 25.23 22.99 -16.91
C VAL A 2 24.74 21.58 -17.21
N ALA A 3 25.47 20.85 -18.05
CA ALA A 3 25.10 19.47 -18.39
C ALA A 3 24.91 18.66 -17.09
N PRO A 4 23.93 17.74 -17.03
CA PRO A 4 23.78 16.88 -15.87
C PRO A 4 25.07 16.08 -15.63
N LYS A 5 25.34 15.76 -14.37
CA LYS A 5 26.53 14.99 -13.97
C LYS A 5 26.36 13.47 -14.10
N TRP A 6 25.19 13.04 -14.54
CA TRP A 6 24.85 11.65 -14.83
C TRP A 6 24.77 11.45 -16.35
N ASN A 7 25.07 10.24 -16.81
CA ASN A 7 24.89 9.81 -18.20
C ASN A 7 23.60 9.03 -18.37
N ARG A 8 23.29 8.13 -17.43
CA ARG A 8 22.09 7.29 -17.38
C ARG A 8 21.45 7.32 -15.99
N LEU A 9 20.47 8.20 -15.83
CA LEU A 9 19.77 8.34 -14.56
C LEU A 9 18.60 7.36 -14.44
N VAL A 10 18.49 6.72 -13.28
CA VAL A 10 17.32 5.97 -12.83
C VAL A 10 16.76 6.63 -11.58
N ARG A 11 15.44 6.56 -11.41
CA ARG A 11 14.76 6.85 -10.13
C ARG A 11 14.17 5.55 -9.60
N PHE A 12 14.41 5.24 -8.33
CA PHE A 12 14.08 3.93 -7.79
C PHE A 12 13.85 3.95 -6.29
N ILE A 13 13.11 2.95 -5.81
CA ILE A 13 13.10 2.55 -4.40
C ILE A 13 14.23 1.54 -4.19
N ALA A 14 15.12 1.81 -3.26
CA ALA A 14 16.24 0.92 -2.93
C ALA A 14 15.77 -0.32 -2.15
N GLU A 15 16.36 -1.47 -2.42
CA GLU A 15 16.15 -2.71 -1.64
C GLU A 15 16.71 -2.59 -0.22
N ASP A 16 17.81 -1.86 -0.10
CA ASP A 16 18.60 -1.73 1.13
C ASP A 16 17.84 -1.01 2.26
N ASP A 17 17.10 0.05 1.94
CA ASP A 17 16.44 0.90 2.94
C ASP A 17 15.03 1.39 2.52
N TRP A 18 14.55 0.94 1.35
CA TRP A 18 13.22 1.24 0.81
C TRP A 18 12.95 2.75 0.68
N ARG A 19 14.02 3.54 0.51
CA ARG A 19 13.93 4.97 0.20
C ARG A 19 14.01 5.21 -1.30
N GLU A 20 13.37 6.29 -1.71
CA GLU A 20 13.46 6.79 -3.06
C GLU A 20 14.81 7.48 -3.27
N TYR A 21 15.47 7.14 -4.36
CA TYR A 21 16.72 7.70 -4.79
C TYR A 21 16.71 7.97 -6.29
N ILE A 22 17.55 8.91 -6.70
CA ILE A 22 18.08 8.95 -8.05
C ILE A 22 19.52 8.43 -8.05
N GLY A 23 19.94 7.87 -9.17
CA GLY A 23 21.31 7.45 -9.35
C GLY A 23 21.61 6.95 -10.74
N GLU A 24 22.79 6.36 -10.90
CA GLU A 24 23.27 5.79 -12.16
C GLU A 24 23.67 4.32 -11.97
N PRO A 25 23.23 3.39 -12.85
CA PRO A 25 23.65 1.99 -12.78
C PRO A 25 25.18 1.86 -12.75
N VAL A 26 25.71 1.01 -11.86
CA VAL A 26 27.16 0.79 -11.74
C VAL A 26 27.72 0.10 -12.98
N ASP A 27 26.95 -0.80 -13.59
CA ASP A 27 27.27 -1.40 -14.88
C ASP A 27 26.73 -0.49 -16.01
N GLU A 28 27.64 0.09 -16.78
CA GLU A 28 27.30 0.97 -17.90
C GLU A 28 26.60 0.24 -19.06
N ASN A 29 26.65 -1.10 -19.10
CA ASN A 29 26.07 -1.91 -20.17
C ASN A 29 24.79 -2.64 -19.76
N VAL A 30 24.36 -2.55 -18.49
CA VAL A 30 23.16 -3.24 -18.03
C VAL A 30 21.90 -2.67 -18.68
N ASP A 31 21.08 -3.53 -19.27
CA ASP A 31 19.70 -3.16 -19.59
C ASP A 31 18.87 -3.24 -18.30
N VAL A 32 18.68 -2.09 -17.65
CA VAL A 32 18.03 -1.99 -16.33
C VAL A 32 16.65 -2.64 -16.32
N GLY A 33 15.79 -2.31 -17.29
CA GLY A 33 14.42 -2.81 -17.27
C GLY A 33 14.33 -4.30 -17.62
N ALA A 34 15.18 -4.79 -18.52
CA ALA A 34 15.27 -6.23 -18.81
C ALA A 34 15.85 -7.02 -17.62
N ALA A 35 16.89 -6.51 -16.97
CA ALA A 35 17.50 -7.13 -15.79
C ALA A 35 16.50 -7.28 -14.65
N LEU A 36 15.75 -6.21 -14.33
CA LEU A 36 14.72 -6.24 -13.30
C LEU A 36 13.54 -7.16 -13.67
N ALA A 37 13.15 -7.21 -14.94
CA ALA A 37 12.13 -8.15 -15.40
C ALA A 37 12.56 -9.62 -15.22
N ALA A 38 13.86 -9.88 -15.27
CA ALA A 38 14.48 -11.18 -14.99
C ALA A 38 14.89 -11.37 -13.51
N SER A 39 14.45 -10.47 -12.62
CA SER A 39 14.81 -10.48 -11.18
C SER A 39 16.33 -10.48 -10.92
N THR A 40 17.09 -9.88 -11.84
CA THR A 40 18.54 -9.69 -11.68
C THR A 40 18.79 -8.38 -10.91
N PRO A 41 19.52 -8.40 -9.78
CA PRO A 41 19.83 -7.19 -9.02
C PRO A 41 20.60 -6.17 -9.86
N VAL A 42 20.21 -4.90 -9.76
CA VAL A 42 20.85 -3.79 -10.46
C VAL A 42 21.43 -2.83 -9.42
N PRO A 43 22.75 -2.85 -9.17
CA PRO A 43 23.40 -1.89 -8.28
C PRO A 43 23.48 -0.51 -8.94
N VAL A 44 23.15 0.52 -8.18
CA VAL A 44 23.05 1.92 -8.61
C VAL A 44 23.86 2.80 -7.67
N ARG A 45 24.76 3.62 -8.24
CA ARG A 45 25.46 4.67 -7.51
C ARG A 45 24.50 5.84 -7.28
N VAL A 46 24.19 6.11 -6.02
CA VAL A 46 23.22 7.13 -5.61
C VAL A 46 23.77 8.53 -5.80
N PHE A 47 22.91 9.46 -6.21
CA PHE A 47 23.23 10.89 -6.30
C PHE A 47 22.67 11.66 -5.09
N SER A 48 23.26 12.81 -4.76
CA SER A 48 22.90 13.61 -3.57
C SER A 48 21.53 14.32 -3.65
N GLY A 49 20.97 14.48 -4.85
CA GLY A 49 19.67 15.11 -5.09
C GLY A 49 18.51 14.12 -5.10
N THR A 50 17.30 14.63 -5.34
CA THR A 50 16.05 13.83 -5.43
C THR A 50 15.39 13.89 -6.79
N SER A 51 15.88 14.74 -7.70
CA SER A 51 15.26 15.05 -8.98
C SER A 51 16.26 14.92 -10.13
N ALA A 52 15.80 14.41 -11.27
CA ALA A 52 16.57 14.42 -12.51
C ALA A 52 16.84 15.85 -13.03
N LEU A 53 16.04 16.83 -12.60
CA LEU A 53 16.18 18.24 -12.97
C LEU A 53 17.20 18.99 -12.09
N ASP A 54 17.69 18.37 -11.02
CA ASP A 54 18.68 18.98 -10.13
C ASP A 54 20.09 18.93 -10.74
N ALA A 55 20.48 20.02 -11.40
CA ALA A 55 21.81 20.17 -11.99
C ALA A 55 22.95 20.18 -10.94
N SER A 56 22.64 20.31 -9.65
CA SER A 56 23.61 20.26 -8.55
C SER A 56 23.79 18.87 -7.95
N ALA A 57 23.03 17.87 -8.40
CA ALA A 57 23.14 16.51 -7.91
C ALA A 57 24.52 15.90 -8.23
N GLU A 58 25.23 15.45 -7.20
CA GLU A 58 26.56 14.84 -7.31
C GLU A 58 26.49 13.34 -7.08
N PRO A 59 27.31 12.52 -7.78
CA PRO A 59 27.45 11.12 -7.45
C PRO A 59 28.04 10.94 -6.05
N THR A 60 27.46 10.04 -5.26
CA THR A 60 27.95 9.69 -3.93
C THR A 60 28.76 8.39 -3.97
N GLN A 61 29.35 8.02 -2.83
CA GLN A 61 29.97 6.70 -2.66
C GLN A 61 28.95 5.60 -2.30
N LYS A 62 27.68 5.95 -2.06
CA LYS A 62 26.62 5.00 -1.71
C LYS A 62 26.18 4.24 -2.96
N VAL A 63 26.19 2.92 -2.90
CA VAL A 63 25.65 2.04 -3.94
C VAL A 63 24.52 1.24 -3.31
N LEU A 64 23.36 1.20 -3.99
CA LEU A 64 22.16 0.49 -3.54
C LEU A 64 21.56 -0.33 -4.68
N ASN A 65 20.82 -1.38 -4.36
CA ASN A 65 20.13 -2.20 -5.35
C ASN A 65 18.72 -1.67 -5.61
N ILE A 66 18.26 -1.76 -6.87
CA ILE A 66 16.88 -1.40 -7.21
C ILE A 66 15.91 -2.48 -6.72
N GLN A 67 14.99 -2.11 -5.83
CA GLN A 67 13.82 -2.93 -5.48
C GLN A 67 12.62 -2.64 -6.38
N LYS A 68 12.38 -1.35 -6.67
CA LYS A 68 11.30 -0.92 -7.55
C LYS A 68 11.76 0.24 -8.40
N LEU A 69 11.68 0.07 -9.71
CA LEU A 69 11.97 1.14 -10.65
C LEU A 69 10.78 2.11 -10.72
N LEU A 70 11.06 3.40 -10.76
CA LEU A 70 10.09 4.48 -10.93
C LEU A 70 10.34 5.17 -12.29
N PRO A 71 9.36 5.91 -12.84
CA PRO A 71 9.63 6.73 -14.02
C PRO A 71 10.74 7.74 -13.68
N PRO A 72 11.66 8.13 -14.59
CA PRO A 72 12.76 9.03 -14.24
C PRO A 72 12.33 10.41 -13.70
N LEU A 73 11.15 10.92 -14.12
CA LEU A 73 10.53 12.14 -13.59
C LEU A 73 9.17 11.86 -12.91
N THR A 74 8.80 12.68 -11.93
CA THR A 74 7.54 12.56 -11.20
C THR A 74 6.42 13.22 -12.00
N ARG A 75 5.15 12.89 -11.70
CA ARG A 75 4.00 13.53 -12.36
C ARG A 75 4.02 15.06 -12.21
N LYS A 76 4.45 15.54 -11.04
CA LYS A 76 4.55 16.97 -10.72
C LYS A 76 5.63 17.67 -11.56
N GLU A 77 6.78 17.02 -11.75
CA GLU A 77 7.87 17.56 -12.57
C GLU A 77 7.52 17.59 -14.06
N ILE A 78 6.78 16.59 -14.56
CA ILE A 78 6.42 16.51 -15.98
C ILE A 78 5.42 17.60 -16.38
N GLY A 79 4.46 17.91 -15.51
CA GLY A 79 3.36 18.82 -15.82
C GLY A 79 2.45 18.27 -16.92
N THR A 80 2.79 18.53 -18.19
CA THR A 80 2.03 18.04 -19.36
C THR A 80 2.89 17.11 -20.22
N ILE A 81 2.31 16.02 -20.71
CA ILE A 81 2.95 15.16 -21.71
C ILE A 81 2.45 15.60 -23.08
N ARG A 82 3.36 16.10 -23.92
CA ARG A 82 3.08 16.56 -25.28
C ARG A 82 3.47 15.47 -26.26
N CYS A 83 2.61 15.15 -27.22
CA CYS A 83 2.84 14.02 -28.12
C CYS A 83 2.68 14.48 -29.57
N ILE A 84 3.54 13.98 -30.46
CA ILE A 84 3.50 14.29 -31.89
C ILE A 84 2.98 13.08 -32.65
N GLY A 85 1.79 13.20 -33.23
CA GLY A 85 1.25 12.15 -34.09
C GLY A 85 1.87 12.18 -35.49
N LEU A 86 1.90 11.01 -36.14
CA LEU A 86 2.31 10.86 -37.55
C LEU A 86 3.71 11.41 -37.86
N ASN A 87 4.68 11.19 -36.97
CA ASN A 87 6.03 11.75 -37.15
C ASN A 87 7.05 10.78 -37.77
N TYR A 88 6.66 9.63 -38.30
CA TYR A 88 7.58 8.71 -38.99
C TYR A 88 7.13 8.49 -40.43
N ARG A 89 8.05 8.60 -41.40
CA ARG A 89 7.70 8.51 -42.84
C ARG A 89 7.12 7.13 -43.18
N LYS A 90 7.68 6.06 -42.62
CA LYS A 90 7.16 4.70 -42.83
C LYS A 90 5.79 4.50 -42.16
N HIS A 91 5.56 5.13 -41.02
CA HIS A 91 4.28 5.07 -40.31
C HIS A 91 3.16 5.81 -41.08
N ALA A 92 3.44 7.01 -41.60
CA ALA A 92 2.50 7.71 -42.48
C ALA A 92 2.15 6.88 -43.73
N LYS A 93 3.15 6.18 -44.30
CA LYS A 93 2.97 5.31 -45.46
C LYS A 93 2.09 4.08 -45.15
N GLU A 94 2.24 3.42 -44.01
CA GLU A 94 1.38 2.25 -43.68
C GLU A 94 -0.07 2.65 -43.42
N MET A 95 -0.30 3.87 -42.91
CA MET A 95 -1.64 4.43 -42.71
C MET A 95 -2.26 4.99 -43.99
N ASN A 96 -1.51 5.01 -45.11
CA ASN A 96 -1.90 5.64 -46.37
C ASN A 96 -2.29 7.13 -46.20
N LEU A 97 -1.51 7.86 -45.40
CA LEU A 97 -1.70 9.29 -45.12
C LEU A 97 -0.63 10.13 -45.81
N GLU A 98 -0.97 11.35 -46.21
CA GLU A 98 0.00 12.35 -46.66
C GLU A 98 0.90 12.78 -45.50
N LEU A 99 2.14 13.20 -45.82
CA LEU A 99 3.04 13.71 -44.79
C LEU A 99 2.50 15.04 -44.25
N PRO A 100 2.42 15.23 -42.92
CA PRO A 100 1.98 16.48 -42.34
C PRO A 100 2.95 17.63 -42.69
N GLU A 101 2.41 18.83 -42.88
CA GLU A 101 3.22 20.05 -43.09
C GLU A 101 3.74 20.65 -41.77
N HIS A 102 3.08 20.34 -40.65
CA HIS A 102 3.42 20.81 -39.31
C HIS A 102 3.25 19.70 -38.25
N PRO A 103 3.99 19.73 -37.13
CA PRO A 103 3.83 18.75 -36.05
C PRO A 103 2.39 18.69 -35.52
N THR A 104 1.78 17.50 -35.56
CA THR A 104 0.41 17.31 -35.06
C THR A 104 0.44 17.03 -33.56
N LEU A 105 0.18 18.07 -32.77
CA LEU A 105 0.22 18.02 -31.31
C LEU A 105 -1.08 17.47 -30.70
N PHE A 106 -0.92 16.57 -29.73
CA PHE A 106 -1.94 16.28 -28.73
C PHE A 106 -1.31 16.14 -27.34
N PHE A 107 -2.15 16.07 -26.32
CA PHE A 107 -1.71 15.99 -24.93
C PHE A 107 -2.16 14.69 -24.28
N LYS A 108 -1.31 14.13 -23.43
CA LYS A 108 -1.68 13.12 -22.44
C LYS A 108 -1.61 13.75 -21.03
N PRO A 109 -2.61 13.51 -20.16
CA PRO A 109 -2.53 13.90 -18.76
C PRO A 109 -1.32 13.27 -18.05
N ALA A 110 -0.77 13.95 -17.03
CA ALA A 110 0.31 13.38 -16.22
C ALA A 110 -0.09 12.07 -15.49
N SER A 111 -1.40 11.81 -15.31
CA SER A 111 -1.89 10.55 -14.76
C SER A 111 -1.60 9.34 -15.65
N CYS A 112 -1.34 9.56 -16.95
CA CYS A 112 -0.90 8.50 -17.87
C CYS A 112 0.48 7.95 -17.53
N LEU A 113 1.31 8.68 -16.76
CA LEU A 113 2.67 8.25 -16.44
C LEU A 113 2.68 6.87 -15.76
N ASN A 114 3.44 5.94 -16.31
CA ASN A 114 3.69 4.61 -15.75
C ASN A 114 5.18 4.28 -15.72
N ALA A 115 5.59 3.38 -14.83
CA ALA A 115 6.98 2.95 -14.69
C ALA A 115 7.28 1.74 -15.57
N SER A 116 8.56 1.55 -15.93
CA SER A 116 9.03 0.24 -16.35
C SER A 116 8.91 -0.77 -15.19
N ASN A 117 8.65 -2.03 -15.56
CA ASN A 117 8.42 -3.19 -14.69
C ASN A 117 7.16 -3.10 -13.82
N ALA A 118 6.36 -2.05 -13.95
CA ALA A 118 5.01 -1.99 -13.42
C ALA A 118 3.99 -2.64 -14.37
N PRO A 119 2.83 -3.11 -13.88
CA PRO A 119 1.73 -3.55 -14.74
C PRO A 119 1.26 -2.43 -15.68
N LEU A 120 0.97 -2.76 -16.93
CA LEU A 120 0.20 -1.92 -17.85
C LEU A 120 -1.27 -2.33 -17.77
N VAL A 121 -2.05 -1.56 -17.02
CA VAL A 121 -3.48 -1.82 -16.83
C VAL A 121 -4.27 -1.25 -18.01
N ILE A 122 -4.95 -2.11 -18.75
CA ILE A 122 -5.90 -1.71 -19.78
C ILE A 122 -7.26 -1.50 -19.10
N PRO A 123 -7.80 -0.29 -19.10
CA PRO A 123 -9.02 0.02 -18.37
C PRO A 123 -10.22 -0.65 -19.05
N HIS A 124 -11.29 -0.89 -18.29
CA HIS A 124 -12.39 -1.79 -18.66
C HIS A 124 -13.00 -1.45 -20.02
N GLN A 125 -13.10 -0.15 -20.32
CA GLN A 125 -13.68 0.38 -21.56
C GLN A 125 -12.82 0.04 -22.78
N ALA A 126 -11.52 -0.25 -22.60
CA ALA A 126 -10.55 -0.58 -23.62
C ALA A 126 -10.18 -2.08 -23.70
N THR A 127 -10.89 -2.95 -22.96
CA THR A 127 -10.61 -4.40 -22.89
C THR A 127 -11.19 -5.22 -24.05
N ASP A 128 -11.95 -4.61 -24.96
CA ASP A 128 -12.55 -5.23 -26.15
C ASP A 128 -11.57 -5.27 -27.34
N ALA A 129 -10.33 -5.71 -27.10
CA ALA A 129 -9.27 -5.88 -28.09
C ALA A 129 -9.04 -4.61 -28.96
N GLN A 130 -8.72 -3.50 -28.30
CA GLN A 130 -8.44 -2.22 -28.96
C GLN A 130 -7.20 -1.49 -28.45
N ALA A 131 -6.57 -2.00 -27.39
CA ALA A 131 -5.38 -1.41 -26.79
C ALA A 131 -4.15 -1.72 -27.64
N ASP A 132 -3.51 -0.68 -28.16
CA ASP A 132 -2.40 -0.76 -29.09
C ASP A 132 -1.11 -0.22 -28.46
N TYR A 133 0.04 -0.67 -28.97
CA TYR A 133 1.38 -0.25 -28.57
C TYR A 133 1.95 0.73 -29.60
N GLU A 134 2.72 1.70 -29.12
CA GLU A 134 3.40 2.69 -29.96
C GLU A 134 4.75 3.04 -29.30
N ALA A 135 5.84 2.38 -29.73
CA ALA A 135 7.19 2.74 -29.29
C ALA A 135 7.51 4.19 -29.69
N GLU A 136 7.87 5.05 -28.73
CA GLU A 136 8.27 6.42 -29.01
C GLU A 136 9.52 6.83 -28.24
N LEU A 137 10.40 7.59 -28.88
CA LEU A 137 11.49 8.28 -28.20
C LEU A 137 10.88 9.46 -27.44
N ALA A 138 11.03 9.50 -26.12
CA ALA A 138 10.63 10.64 -25.32
C ALA A 138 11.81 11.57 -25.06
N VAL A 139 11.54 12.87 -25.14
CA VAL A 139 12.50 13.97 -24.91
C VAL A 139 12.08 14.71 -23.65
N VAL A 140 13.04 14.97 -22.75
CA VAL A 140 12.80 15.74 -21.53
C VAL A 140 13.40 17.14 -21.69
N ILE A 141 12.60 18.17 -21.49
CA ILE A 141 13.06 19.56 -21.44
C ILE A 141 13.75 19.81 -20.10
N GLY A 142 14.98 20.31 -20.08
CA GLY A 142 15.75 20.54 -18.84
C GLY A 142 15.76 22.00 -18.37
N ARG A 143 15.36 22.95 -19.22
CA ARG A 143 15.16 24.35 -18.85
C ARG A 143 14.00 24.93 -19.64
N ASP A 144 13.38 25.96 -19.10
CA ASP A 144 12.26 26.64 -19.75
C ASP A 144 12.64 27.12 -21.17
N ALA A 145 11.87 26.69 -22.16
CA ALA A 145 12.02 27.07 -23.56
C ALA A 145 10.79 27.88 -24.02
N ARG A 146 11.00 29.04 -24.62
CA ARG A 146 9.94 29.83 -25.25
C ARG A 146 10.48 30.52 -26.48
N ASN A 147 9.83 30.30 -27.62
CA ASN A 147 10.26 30.76 -28.93
C ASN A 147 11.72 30.36 -29.27
N ALA A 148 12.09 29.12 -28.93
CA ALA A 148 13.38 28.55 -29.30
C ALA A 148 13.50 28.48 -30.83
N SER A 149 14.70 28.72 -31.35
CA SER A 149 15.02 28.52 -32.77
C SER A 149 15.38 27.05 -33.00
N VAL A 150 15.38 26.58 -34.26
CA VAL A 150 15.79 25.19 -34.54
C VAL A 150 17.28 25.00 -34.17
N GLU A 151 18.09 26.04 -34.36
CA GLU A 151 19.52 26.05 -34.10
C GLU A 151 19.86 25.94 -32.61
N ASP A 152 19.04 26.50 -31.71
CA ASP A 152 19.24 26.46 -30.26
C ASP A 152 18.32 25.47 -29.51
N ALA A 153 17.35 24.86 -30.19
CA ALA A 153 16.34 24.00 -29.58
C ALA A 153 16.94 22.87 -28.71
N MET A 154 18.03 22.26 -29.17
CA MET A 154 18.69 21.16 -28.45
C MET A 154 19.35 21.61 -27.14
N ASP A 155 19.67 22.90 -26.96
CA ASP A 155 20.22 23.43 -25.71
C ASP A 155 19.22 23.38 -24.54
N TYR A 156 17.94 23.22 -24.85
CA TYR A 156 16.85 23.09 -23.88
C TYR A 156 16.59 21.64 -23.49
N VAL A 157 17.13 20.66 -24.22
CA VAL A 157 16.90 19.24 -24.00
C VAL A 157 17.84 18.69 -22.92
N LEU A 158 17.27 18.05 -21.91
CA LEU A 158 18.01 17.36 -20.84
C LEU A 158 18.51 15.99 -21.29
N GLY A 159 17.66 15.23 -21.98
CA GLY A 159 17.95 13.86 -22.35
C GLY A 159 16.76 13.14 -22.97
N TYR A 160 16.96 11.84 -23.18
CA TYR A 160 16.03 10.95 -23.86
C TYR A 160 15.69 9.73 -23.01
N MET A 161 14.49 9.16 -23.19
CA MET A 161 14.08 7.90 -22.57
C MET A 161 13.16 7.11 -23.49
N CYS A 162 13.03 5.80 -23.27
CA CYS A 162 12.00 5.03 -23.97
C CYS A 162 10.62 5.45 -23.45
N SER A 163 9.63 5.39 -24.32
CA SER A 163 8.23 5.57 -23.95
C SER A 163 7.30 4.74 -24.83
N ASN A 164 6.08 4.55 -24.35
CA ASN A 164 5.02 3.85 -25.08
C ASN A 164 3.74 4.69 -25.12
N ASP A 165 3.29 5.12 -26.30
CA ASP A 165 2.02 5.84 -26.47
C ASP A 165 0.85 4.87 -26.59
N VAL A 166 0.53 4.20 -25.48
CA VAL A 166 -0.55 3.21 -25.45
C VAL A 166 -1.87 3.87 -25.86
N THR A 167 -2.59 3.20 -26.75
CA THR A 167 -3.74 3.79 -27.44
C THR A 167 -4.94 2.86 -27.46
N GLY A 168 -6.08 3.32 -26.93
CA GLY A 168 -7.38 2.68 -27.15
C GLY A 168 -7.97 3.10 -28.50
N ARG A 169 -7.78 2.29 -29.55
CA ARG A 169 -8.07 2.67 -30.94
C ARG A 169 -9.53 3.02 -31.20
N LYS A 170 -10.47 2.30 -30.60
CA LYS A 170 -11.91 2.60 -30.75
C LYS A 170 -12.24 3.99 -30.19
N HIS A 171 -11.60 4.37 -29.08
CA HIS A 171 -11.79 5.67 -28.44
C HIS A 171 -11.06 6.78 -29.20
N GLN A 172 -9.88 6.49 -29.77
CA GLN A 172 -9.17 7.40 -30.66
C GLN A 172 -10.00 7.73 -31.90
N PHE A 173 -10.60 6.73 -32.54
CA PHE A 173 -11.38 6.91 -33.78
C PHE A 173 -12.81 7.43 -33.55
N ALA A 174 -13.30 7.42 -32.30
CA ALA A 174 -14.64 7.90 -31.97
C ALA A 174 -14.79 9.43 -32.04
N GLY A 175 -13.68 10.19 -32.04
CA GLY A 175 -13.72 11.65 -32.06
C GLY A 175 -12.51 12.27 -32.75
N ALA A 176 -12.57 13.59 -32.96
CA ALA A 176 -11.48 14.33 -33.61
C ALA A 176 -10.26 14.57 -32.70
N GLN A 177 -10.41 14.36 -31.39
CA GLN A 177 -9.35 14.62 -30.39
C GLN A 177 -8.78 13.30 -29.88
N TRP A 178 -7.53 13.01 -30.24
CA TRP A 178 -6.88 11.74 -29.89
C TRP A 178 -6.58 11.58 -28.41
N GLY A 179 -6.49 12.70 -27.67
CA GLY A 179 -6.15 12.71 -26.25
C GLY A 179 -7.10 11.89 -25.38
N PHE A 180 -8.35 11.65 -25.79
CA PHE A 180 -9.25 10.79 -25.03
C PHE A 180 -8.84 9.31 -25.09
N GLY A 181 -8.67 8.75 -26.29
CA GLY A 181 -8.26 7.35 -26.46
C GLY A 181 -6.82 7.05 -26.05
N LYS A 182 -5.99 8.09 -25.93
CA LYS A 182 -4.61 8.01 -25.46
C LYS A 182 -4.45 8.44 -24.00
N GLY A 183 -5.47 9.04 -23.38
CA GLY A 183 -5.35 9.72 -22.09
C GLY A 183 -5.70 8.88 -20.86
N PHE A 184 -5.78 7.55 -20.98
CA PHE A 184 -6.10 6.69 -19.83
C PHE A 184 -4.92 6.58 -18.85
N ASP A 185 -5.22 6.32 -17.58
CA ASP A 185 -4.20 6.17 -16.56
C ASP A 185 -3.23 5.04 -16.92
N GLY A 186 -1.93 5.31 -16.73
CA GLY A 186 -0.87 4.37 -17.09
C GLY A 186 -0.55 4.21 -18.58
N PHE A 187 -1.24 4.91 -19.50
CA PHE A 187 -1.04 4.81 -20.95
C PHE A 187 0.18 5.57 -21.50
N ALA A 188 1.03 6.11 -20.62
CA ALA A 188 2.34 6.67 -20.98
C ALA A 188 3.46 6.04 -20.13
N PRO A 189 3.76 4.73 -20.27
CA PRO A 189 4.95 4.15 -19.67
C PRO A 189 6.21 4.85 -20.19
N MET A 190 7.13 5.19 -19.27
CA MET A 190 8.37 5.91 -19.57
C MET A 190 9.53 5.39 -18.71
N GLY A 191 10.73 5.32 -19.28
CA GLY A 191 11.95 4.78 -18.64
C GLY A 191 12.65 3.79 -19.56
N PRO A 192 13.43 2.81 -19.04
CA PRO A 192 13.81 2.61 -17.64
C PRO A 192 14.84 3.64 -17.15
N CYS A 193 15.60 4.26 -18.07
CA CYS A 193 16.61 5.27 -17.78
C CYS A 193 16.30 6.58 -18.52
N LEU A 194 16.75 7.71 -17.96
CA LEU A 194 16.91 8.97 -18.67
C LEU A 194 18.38 9.12 -19.08
N VAL A 195 18.64 9.19 -20.38
CA VAL A 195 19.98 9.26 -20.95
C VAL A 195 20.29 10.70 -21.36
N SER A 196 21.40 11.25 -20.90
CA SER A 196 21.76 12.65 -21.16
C SER A 196 22.10 12.92 -22.62
N THR A 197 21.87 14.15 -23.08
CA THR A 197 22.26 14.60 -24.43
C THR A 197 23.76 14.54 -24.67
N SER A 198 24.60 14.59 -23.62
CA SER A 198 26.04 14.38 -23.75
C SER A 198 26.41 12.94 -24.10
N SER A 199 25.58 11.97 -23.70
CA SER A 199 25.77 10.55 -24.01
C SER A 199 25.27 10.20 -25.41
N ILE A 200 24.24 10.90 -25.90
CA ILE A 200 23.69 10.74 -27.25
C ILE A 200 23.56 12.12 -27.93
N PRO A 201 24.66 12.66 -28.50
CA PRO A 201 24.63 13.98 -29.13
C PRO A 201 23.72 14.06 -30.37
N ASP A 202 23.67 12.97 -31.14
CA ASP A 202 22.81 12.85 -32.32
C ASP A 202 21.72 11.80 -32.06
N PRO A 203 20.47 12.20 -31.79
CA PRO A 203 19.39 11.24 -31.53
C PRO A 203 18.90 10.49 -32.78
N SER A 204 19.32 10.88 -34.00
CA SER A 204 18.91 10.21 -35.23
C SER A 204 19.48 8.80 -35.37
N VAL A 205 20.54 8.47 -34.61
CA VAL A 205 21.17 7.16 -34.58
C VAL A 205 20.42 6.14 -33.71
N ILE A 206 19.46 6.59 -32.90
CA ILE A 206 18.74 5.73 -31.96
C ILE A 206 17.83 4.77 -32.73
N GLU A 207 18.09 3.48 -32.60
CA GLU A 207 17.18 2.39 -32.98
C GLU A 207 16.15 2.16 -31.88
N LEU A 208 14.90 1.92 -32.28
CA LEU A 208 13.76 1.63 -31.40
C LEU A 208 12.93 0.45 -31.92
N LYS A 209 12.51 -0.42 -31.00
CA LYS A 209 11.73 -1.63 -31.29
C LYS A 209 10.59 -1.80 -30.29
N THR A 210 9.49 -2.39 -30.76
CA THR A 210 8.48 -3.00 -29.88
C THR A 210 8.60 -4.50 -29.99
N VAL A 211 8.78 -5.18 -28.85
CA VAL A 211 8.78 -6.64 -28.74
C VAL A 211 7.59 -7.06 -27.89
N LEU A 212 6.70 -7.89 -28.44
CA LEU A 212 5.52 -8.41 -27.75
C LEU A 212 5.66 -9.93 -27.67
N ASN A 213 5.73 -10.48 -26.46
CA ASN A 213 5.90 -11.92 -26.21
C ASN A 213 7.10 -12.55 -26.94
N GLY A 214 8.19 -11.78 -27.09
CA GLY A 214 9.41 -12.20 -27.79
C GLY A 214 9.40 -11.96 -29.30
N GLU A 215 8.28 -11.55 -29.89
CA GLU A 215 8.16 -11.23 -31.31
C GLU A 215 8.34 -9.72 -31.57
N VAL A 216 9.16 -9.37 -32.57
CA VAL A 216 9.36 -7.97 -32.97
C VAL A 216 8.14 -7.47 -33.76
N MET A 217 7.45 -6.49 -33.21
CA MET A 217 6.26 -5.88 -33.79
C MET A 217 6.59 -4.60 -34.56
N GLN A 218 7.39 -3.72 -33.96
CA GLN A 218 7.86 -2.47 -34.58
C GLN A 218 9.38 -2.47 -34.63
N GLU A 219 9.93 -1.90 -35.71
CA GLU A 219 11.36 -1.61 -35.84
C GLU A 219 11.53 -0.27 -36.57
N GLY A 220 12.26 0.64 -35.95
CA GLY A 220 12.45 2.00 -36.44
C GLY A 220 13.77 2.59 -35.98
N LYS A 221 14.06 3.78 -36.49
CA LYS A 221 15.26 4.55 -36.18
C LYS A 221 14.92 6.04 -36.20
N GLY A 222 15.58 6.83 -35.36
CA GLY A 222 15.31 8.27 -35.22
C GLY A 222 15.47 9.07 -36.53
N ASP A 223 16.26 8.59 -37.49
CA ASP A 223 16.41 9.21 -38.81
C ASP A 223 15.16 9.13 -39.72
N ASP A 224 14.16 8.30 -39.37
CA ASP A 224 12.89 8.22 -40.09
C ASP A 224 11.89 9.30 -39.66
N MET A 225 12.22 10.12 -38.65
CA MET A 225 11.35 11.21 -38.16
C MET A 225 11.11 12.29 -39.21
N ILE A 226 9.85 12.67 -39.42
CA ILE A 226 9.43 13.72 -40.37
C ILE A 226 9.91 15.08 -39.88
N PHE A 227 9.63 15.38 -38.62
CA PHE A 227 10.15 16.53 -37.88
C PHE A 227 11.16 16.04 -36.85
N SER A 228 12.37 16.58 -36.92
CA SER A 228 13.42 16.36 -35.93
C SER A 228 13.03 16.88 -34.54
N ILE A 229 13.73 16.41 -33.50
CA ILE A 229 13.52 16.88 -32.12
C ILE A 229 13.69 18.40 -32.02
N ALA A 230 14.68 18.96 -32.73
CA ALA A 230 14.93 20.40 -32.76
C ALA A 230 13.75 21.17 -33.37
N GLU A 231 13.21 20.70 -34.50
CA GLU A 231 12.02 21.30 -35.13
C GLU A 231 10.78 21.20 -34.24
N ILE A 232 10.58 20.06 -33.55
CA ILE A 232 9.47 19.89 -32.61
C ILE A 232 9.57 20.87 -31.45
N VAL A 233 10.73 20.97 -30.79
CA VAL A 233 10.94 21.87 -29.65
C VAL A 233 10.76 23.33 -30.07
N ALA A 234 11.37 23.73 -31.20
CA ALA A 234 11.21 25.06 -31.77
C ALA A 234 9.73 25.38 -32.03
N TYR A 235 9.02 24.47 -32.69
CA TYR A 235 7.60 24.62 -33.01
C TYR A 235 6.70 24.71 -31.77
N LEU A 236 6.85 23.78 -30.83
CA LEU A 236 6.00 23.71 -29.63
C LEU A 236 6.24 24.86 -28.64
N SER A 237 7.41 25.48 -28.69
CA SER A 237 7.77 26.62 -27.84
C SER A 237 7.24 27.97 -28.36
N GLN A 238 6.63 28.01 -29.55
CA GLN A 238 6.09 29.24 -30.14
C GLN A 238 4.91 29.76 -29.30
N GLY A 239 5.08 30.94 -28.71
CA GLY A 239 4.07 31.60 -27.86
C GLY A 239 3.83 30.93 -26.50
N THR A 240 4.18 29.64 -26.33
CA THR A 240 3.93 28.81 -25.16
C THR A 240 5.24 28.34 -24.53
N THR A 241 5.44 28.57 -23.24
CA THR A 241 6.62 28.04 -22.53
C THR A 241 6.55 26.51 -22.43
N LEU A 242 7.64 25.84 -22.76
CA LEU A 242 7.92 24.45 -22.38
C LEU A 242 8.73 24.50 -21.10
N GLU A 243 8.11 24.19 -19.96
CA GLU A 243 8.76 24.24 -18.65
C GLU A 243 9.78 23.11 -18.51
N ALA A 244 10.82 23.32 -17.68
CA ALA A 244 11.71 22.25 -17.27
C ALA A 244 10.93 21.06 -16.69
N GLY A 245 11.22 19.86 -17.17
CA GLY A 245 10.49 18.62 -16.88
C GLY A 245 9.46 18.22 -17.93
N THR A 246 9.01 19.14 -18.79
CA THR A 246 8.07 18.83 -19.88
C THR A 246 8.59 17.66 -20.71
N VAL A 247 7.74 16.64 -20.91
CA VAL A 247 8.05 15.48 -21.75
C VAL A 247 7.38 15.62 -23.11
N ILE A 248 8.15 15.39 -24.17
CA ILE A 248 7.69 15.33 -25.55
C ILE A 248 7.86 13.90 -26.08
N MET A 249 6.76 13.22 -26.38
CA MET A 249 6.76 11.93 -27.09
C MET A 249 6.73 12.21 -28.60
N THR A 250 7.73 11.70 -29.31
CA THR A 250 8.11 12.21 -30.64
C THR A 250 7.46 11.50 -31.82
N GLY A 251 6.51 10.61 -31.58
CA GLY A 251 5.88 9.77 -32.60
C GLY A 251 6.44 8.34 -32.64
N THR A 252 5.69 7.47 -33.30
CA THR A 252 5.97 6.03 -33.39
C THR A 252 6.31 5.57 -34.82
N PRO A 253 7.20 4.59 -35.01
CA PRO A 253 7.47 4.01 -36.31
C PRO A 253 6.34 3.09 -36.77
N HIS A 254 6.43 2.63 -38.02
CA HIS A 254 5.49 1.66 -38.58
C HIS A 254 5.43 0.35 -37.78
N GLY A 255 4.33 -0.40 -37.94
CA GLY A 255 4.12 -1.71 -37.34
C GLY A 255 3.20 -1.72 -36.13
N ILE A 256 2.46 -0.63 -35.88
CA ILE A 256 1.44 -0.57 -34.81
C ILE A 256 0.40 -1.68 -35.01
N GLY A 257 -0.17 -2.16 -33.92
CA GLY A 257 -1.04 -3.33 -33.86
C GLY A 257 -2.26 -3.25 -34.79
N VAL A 258 -2.93 -2.10 -34.86
CA VAL A 258 -4.11 -1.89 -35.72
C VAL A 258 -3.81 -1.99 -37.22
N CYS A 259 -2.57 -1.71 -37.63
CA CYS A 259 -2.14 -1.77 -39.05
C CYS A 259 -1.74 -3.17 -39.50
N ARG A 260 -1.62 -4.12 -38.58
CA ARG A 260 -1.24 -5.50 -38.91
C ARG A 260 -2.42 -6.25 -39.52
N THR A 261 -2.12 -7.30 -40.27
CA THR A 261 -3.12 -8.19 -40.87
C THR A 261 -2.83 -9.64 -40.46
N PRO A 262 -3.61 -10.23 -39.54
CA PRO A 262 -4.68 -9.61 -38.75
C PRO A 262 -4.16 -8.57 -37.74
N PRO A 263 -5.02 -7.67 -37.22
CA PRO A 263 -4.62 -6.75 -36.16
C PRO A 263 -4.15 -7.48 -34.91
N VAL A 264 -3.19 -6.89 -34.20
CA VAL A 264 -2.62 -7.43 -32.96
C VAL A 264 -2.76 -6.40 -31.85
N PHE A 265 -3.61 -6.68 -30.85
CA PHE A 265 -3.82 -5.80 -29.71
C PHE A 265 -3.31 -6.43 -28.41
N LEU A 266 -3.03 -5.59 -27.42
CA LEU A 266 -2.54 -5.99 -26.11
C LEU A 266 -3.61 -6.79 -25.36
N ALA A 267 -3.22 -7.94 -24.82
CA ALA A 267 -4.05 -8.87 -24.07
C ALA A 267 -3.46 -9.16 -22.67
N PRO A 268 -4.27 -9.60 -21.69
CA PRO A 268 -3.78 -9.94 -20.37
C PRO A 268 -2.69 -11.01 -20.41
N GLY A 269 -1.62 -10.80 -19.65
CA GLY A 269 -0.46 -11.69 -19.58
C GLY A 269 0.65 -11.36 -20.57
N ASP A 270 0.41 -10.48 -21.54
CA ASP A 270 1.43 -10.10 -22.53
C ASP A 270 2.68 -9.49 -21.87
N ASP A 271 3.84 -9.88 -22.39
CA ASP A 271 5.14 -9.28 -22.12
C ASP A 271 5.45 -8.24 -23.19
N LEU A 272 5.21 -6.97 -22.87
CA LEU A 272 5.46 -5.85 -23.78
C LEU A 272 6.78 -5.18 -23.43
N ARG A 273 7.67 -5.03 -24.42
CA ARG A 273 8.96 -4.34 -24.26
C ARG A 273 9.16 -3.30 -25.35
N ILE A 274 9.42 -2.06 -24.96
CA ILE A 274 9.96 -1.03 -25.86
C ILE A 274 11.47 -0.99 -25.65
N VAL A 275 12.23 -1.35 -26.67
CA VAL A 275 13.69 -1.51 -26.58
C VAL A 275 14.34 -0.42 -27.42
N MET A 276 15.26 0.34 -26.80
CA MET A 276 16.04 1.35 -27.51
C MET A 276 17.54 1.21 -27.25
N SER A 277 18.31 1.52 -28.29
CA SER A 277 19.78 1.45 -28.30
C SER A 277 20.46 2.54 -27.45
N HIS A 278 21.79 2.58 -27.46
CA HIS A 278 22.60 3.65 -26.84
C HIS A 278 22.35 3.86 -25.33
N GLY A 279 22.09 2.78 -24.61
CA GLY A 279 21.96 2.78 -23.14
C GLY A 279 20.56 3.17 -22.62
N LEU A 280 19.60 3.44 -23.51
CA LEU A 280 18.20 3.68 -23.12
C LEU A 280 17.56 2.42 -22.50
N GLY A 281 17.86 1.24 -23.07
CA GLY A 281 17.48 -0.06 -22.52
C GLY A 281 16.05 -0.47 -22.88
N SER A 282 15.47 -1.36 -22.06
CA SER A 282 14.13 -1.93 -22.28
C SER A 282 13.12 -1.39 -21.27
N LEU A 283 12.09 -0.70 -21.75
CA LEU A 283 10.89 -0.36 -20.99
C LEU A 283 9.95 -1.57 -21.05
N VAL A 284 9.80 -2.27 -19.92
CA VAL A 284 9.08 -3.56 -19.85
C VAL A 284 7.78 -3.40 -19.07
N ASN A 285 6.65 -3.86 -19.59
CA ASN A 285 5.39 -3.90 -18.85
C ASN A 285 4.65 -5.22 -19.07
N LYS A 286 4.09 -5.78 -18.00
CA LYS A 286 3.13 -6.89 -18.09
C LYS A 286 1.73 -6.34 -18.27
N VAL A 287 1.02 -6.78 -19.30
CA VAL A 287 -0.34 -6.30 -19.58
C VAL A 287 -1.34 -7.00 -18.66
N VAL A 288 -2.25 -6.22 -18.08
CA VAL A 288 -3.40 -6.73 -17.31
C VAL A 288 -4.66 -5.97 -17.70
N TYR A 289 -5.82 -6.60 -17.58
CA TYR A 289 -7.09 -5.92 -17.82
C TYR A 289 -7.76 -5.54 -16.51
N GLU A 290 -8.46 -4.41 -16.53
CA GLU A 290 -9.40 -4.05 -15.48
C GLU A 290 -10.69 -4.87 -15.60
N GLU A 291 -10.99 -5.68 -14.58
CA GLU A 291 -12.13 -6.60 -14.61
C GLU A 291 -13.50 -5.90 -14.56
N LYS A 292 -13.61 -4.74 -13.91
CA LYS A 292 -14.87 -4.00 -13.72
C LYS A 292 -14.65 -2.48 -13.78
N PRO A 293 -15.61 -1.71 -14.31
CA PRO A 293 -15.51 -0.26 -14.30
C PRO A 293 -15.59 0.29 -12.86
N GLN A 294 -14.60 1.08 -12.47
CA GLN A 294 -14.54 1.75 -11.17
C GLN A 294 -15.57 2.89 -11.12
N LYS A 295 -16.49 2.86 -10.15
CA LYS A 295 -17.59 3.86 -10.05
C LYS A 295 -17.38 4.94 -8.98
N ALA A 296 -16.36 4.84 -8.13
CA ALA A 296 -16.06 5.87 -7.14
C ALA A 296 -14.57 5.82 -6.77
N LEU A 297 -13.94 6.99 -6.71
CA LEU A 297 -12.59 7.17 -6.14
C LEU A 297 -12.66 7.48 -4.63
N ASN A 298 -13.86 7.79 -4.11
CA ASN A 298 -14.14 8.02 -2.70
C ASN A 298 -15.55 7.49 -2.37
N GLY A 299 -15.69 6.25 -1.89
CA GLY A 299 -16.98 5.74 -1.44
C GLY A 299 -17.06 4.22 -1.35
N VAL A 300 -17.02 3.70 -0.13
CA VAL A 300 -17.28 2.30 0.21
C VAL A 300 -18.69 1.90 -0.23
N ASN A 301 -18.79 0.89 -1.09
CA ASN A 301 -19.94 -0.02 -1.11
C ASN A 301 -19.46 -1.41 -1.56
N GLY A 302 -19.79 -2.41 -0.74
CA GLY A 302 -19.16 -3.72 -0.72
C GLY A 302 -19.17 -4.47 -2.06
N VAL A 303 -18.02 -5.08 -2.36
CA VAL A 303 -17.89 -6.12 -3.39
C VAL A 303 -16.93 -7.19 -2.88
N LYS A 304 -17.39 -8.45 -2.94
CA LYS A 304 -16.56 -9.66 -2.80
C LYS A 304 -15.46 -9.66 -3.85
N ALA A 305 -14.25 -9.97 -3.40
CA ALA A 305 -13.00 -9.97 -4.17
C ALA A 305 -13.08 -10.72 -5.51
N VAL A 306 -12.61 -10.06 -6.57
CA VAL A 306 -11.67 -10.60 -7.55
C VAL A 306 -10.70 -9.45 -7.89
N ASN A 307 -9.43 -9.79 -8.08
CA ASN A 307 -8.23 -8.95 -7.98
C ASN A 307 -8.16 -7.75 -8.95
N GLY A 308 -7.59 -6.62 -8.52
CA GLY A 308 -6.97 -5.63 -9.41
C GLY A 308 -7.37 -4.15 -9.26
N VAL A 309 -6.64 -3.45 -8.38
CA VAL A 309 -6.17 -2.04 -8.37
C VAL A 309 -7.06 -0.93 -8.99
N ASN A 310 -7.57 -0.05 -8.12
CA ASN A 310 -8.22 1.22 -8.44
C ASN A 310 -7.36 2.44 -8.08
N GLY A 311 -7.47 3.49 -8.92
CA GLY A 311 -6.60 4.66 -8.97
C GLY A 311 -6.78 5.67 -7.83
N VAL A 312 -5.85 6.62 -7.77
CA VAL A 312 -5.80 7.70 -6.78
C VAL A 312 -6.16 9.02 -7.46
N THR A 313 -7.21 9.69 -6.97
CA THR A 313 -7.49 11.10 -7.27
C THR A 313 -6.98 11.96 -6.12
N GLU A 314 -6.05 12.86 -6.41
CA GLU A 314 -5.55 13.82 -5.41
C GLU A 314 -6.62 14.82 -5.01
N VAL A 315 -6.98 14.81 -3.73
CA VAL A 315 -7.59 15.94 -3.04
C VAL A 315 -6.46 16.87 -2.63
N LYS A 316 -6.52 18.14 -3.07
CA LYS A 316 -5.63 19.20 -2.60
C LYS A 316 -5.68 19.28 -1.07
N VAL A 317 -4.56 18.98 -0.42
CA VAL A 317 -4.31 19.40 0.96
C VAL A 317 -2.95 20.08 0.97
N ASN A 318 -2.95 21.35 1.37
CA ASN A 318 -1.75 22.16 1.51
C ASN A 318 -0.83 21.53 2.58
N GLY A 319 0.44 21.31 2.21
CA GLY A 319 1.56 21.17 3.16
C GLY A 319 1.87 19.76 3.66
N SER A 320 2.64 19.01 2.88
CA SER A 320 3.75 18.10 3.26
C SER A 320 3.83 16.93 2.27
N GLU A 321 4.89 16.94 1.46
CA GLU A 321 5.16 15.98 0.39
C GLU A 321 5.61 14.63 0.97
N ARG A 322 4.75 13.61 0.96
CA ARG A 322 5.17 12.20 0.95
C ARG A 322 4.26 11.39 0.05
N THR A 323 4.83 10.89 -1.05
CA THR A 323 4.17 10.04 -2.06
C THR A 323 4.06 8.56 -1.64
N SER A 324 4.65 8.16 -0.50
CA SER A 324 4.47 6.82 0.09
C SER A 324 4.50 6.89 1.62
N LEU A 325 3.43 6.42 2.27
CA LEU A 325 3.34 6.32 3.72
C LEU A 325 4.15 5.12 4.22
N ARG A 326 4.93 5.30 5.29
CA ARG A 326 5.71 4.23 5.93
C ARG A 326 5.07 3.78 7.24
N GLY A 327 4.65 2.52 7.30
CA GLY A 327 4.19 1.89 8.54
C GLY A 327 5.26 0.97 9.13
N ALA A 328 5.46 0.98 10.45
CA ALA A 328 6.16 -0.08 11.18
C ALA A 328 5.17 -0.84 12.05
N SER A 329 5.20 -2.17 12.05
CA SER A 329 4.26 -2.97 12.82
C SER A 329 4.90 -4.15 13.55
N THR A 330 4.44 -4.39 14.78
CA THR A 330 4.63 -5.68 15.47
C THR A 330 3.35 -6.47 15.41
N GLY A 331 3.43 -7.79 15.66
CA GLY A 331 2.22 -8.63 15.61
C GLY A 331 1.70 -8.84 14.20
N ALA A 332 2.46 -8.44 13.17
CA ALA A 332 2.29 -8.80 11.77
C ALA A 332 2.27 -10.33 11.54
N THR A 333 2.64 -11.11 12.56
CA THR A 333 2.52 -12.58 12.56
C THR A 333 1.37 -13.13 13.43
N GLY A 334 0.70 -12.28 14.20
CA GLY A 334 -0.48 -12.58 15.01
C GLY A 334 -1.79 -12.28 14.27
N TYR A 335 -2.93 -12.63 14.86
CA TYR A 335 -4.22 -12.57 14.16
C TYR A 335 -4.64 -11.13 13.82
N ILE A 336 -4.51 -10.16 14.74
CA ILE A 336 -4.86 -8.74 14.50
C ILE A 336 -3.97 -8.15 13.40
N GLY A 337 -2.65 -8.20 13.60
CA GLY A 337 -1.72 -7.57 12.66
C GLY A 337 -1.77 -8.17 11.26
N ARG A 338 -2.02 -9.48 11.12
CA ARG A 338 -2.19 -10.14 9.82
C ARG A 338 -3.47 -9.70 9.12
N ASP A 339 -4.60 -9.62 9.83
CA ASP A 339 -5.85 -9.15 9.22
C ASP A 339 -5.82 -7.64 8.90
N PHE A 340 -5.12 -6.85 9.73
CA PHE A 340 -4.81 -5.46 9.40
C PHE A 340 -3.96 -5.36 8.14
N LEU A 341 -2.85 -6.10 8.04
CA LEU A 341 -1.99 -6.06 6.84
C LEU A 341 -2.77 -6.45 5.58
N TYR A 342 -3.66 -7.44 5.67
CA TYR A 342 -4.60 -7.76 4.59
C TYR A 342 -5.45 -6.53 4.23
N ALA A 343 -6.11 -5.91 5.20
CA ALA A 343 -6.97 -4.74 4.97
C ALA A 343 -6.19 -3.56 4.37
N ALA A 344 -5.03 -3.25 4.93
CA ALA A 344 -4.18 -2.14 4.50
C ALA A 344 -3.57 -2.39 3.10
N TYR A 345 -3.08 -3.60 2.81
CA TYR A 345 -2.53 -3.93 1.50
C TYR A 345 -3.58 -3.79 0.38
N HIS A 346 -4.82 -4.21 0.65
CA HIS A 346 -5.91 -4.12 -0.32
C HIS A 346 -6.50 -2.71 -0.48
N ALA A 347 -6.43 -1.87 0.56
CA ALA A 347 -6.88 -0.49 0.49
C ALA A 347 -5.80 0.47 -0.05
N HIS A 348 -4.55 0.23 0.34
CA HIS A 348 -3.41 1.11 0.11
C HIS A 348 -2.18 0.31 -0.34
N SER A 349 -2.24 -0.23 -1.56
CA SER A 349 -1.12 -0.96 -2.14
C SER A 349 0.14 -0.08 -2.35
N GLU A 350 -0.03 1.24 -2.34
CA GLU A 350 1.04 2.23 -2.40
C GLU A 350 1.76 2.47 -1.07
N TRP A 351 1.20 2.02 0.06
CA TRP A 351 1.86 2.13 1.36
C TRP A 351 2.94 1.05 1.50
N SER A 352 4.03 1.43 2.17
CA SER A 352 5.13 0.52 2.50
C SER A 352 5.08 0.19 3.97
N PHE A 353 5.11 -1.09 4.30
CA PHE A 353 5.13 -1.54 5.70
C PHE A 353 6.44 -2.27 6.02
N SER A 354 6.98 -2.01 7.19
CA SER A 354 7.94 -2.88 7.85
C SER A 354 7.23 -3.73 8.91
N ALA A 355 7.52 -5.04 8.90
CA ALA A 355 6.82 -6.02 9.73
C ALA A 355 7.82 -6.87 10.49
N LEU A 356 7.79 -6.81 11.83
CA LEU A 356 8.66 -7.60 12.68
C LEU A 356 8.35 -9.11 12.54
N VAL A 357 9.36 -9.89 12.21
CA VAL A 357 9.31 -11.36 12.05
C VAL A 357 10.47 -12.04 12.77
N ARG A 358 10.20 -13.20 13.38
CA ARG A 358 11.20 -13.94 14.15
C ARG A 358 12.15 -14.78 13.30
N ASN A 359 11.75 -15.15 12.08
CA ASN A 359 12.52 -16.03 11.22
C ASN A 359 12.08 -15.94 9.76
N GLU A 360 12.90 -16.51 8.88
CA GLU A 360 12.72 -16.50 7.42
C GLU A 360 11.44 -17.22 6.98
N GLU A 361 11.01 -18.26 7.70
CA GLU A 361 9.75 -18.96 7.39
C GLU A 361 8.54 -18.02 7.53
N LYS A 362 8.48 -17.21 8.60
CA LYS A 362 7.44 -16.19 8.77
C LYS A 362 7.57 -15.05 7.77
N ALA A 363 8.81 -14.70 7.38
CA ALA A 363 9.07 -13.69 6.37
C ALA A 363 8.56 -14.13 4.99
N ALA A 364 8.82 -15.37 4.58
CA ALA A 364 8.38 -15.93 3.30
C ALA A 364 6.86 -15.87 3.14
N ILE A 365 6.12 -16.28 4.18
CA ILE A 365 4.64 -16.20 4.21
C ILE A 365 4.14 -14.76 4.02
N LEU A 366 4.83 -13.78 4.62
CA LEU A 366 4.45 -12.37 4.47
C LEU A 366 4.80 -11.84 3.07
N ARG A 367 5.99 -12.16 2.54
CA ARG A 367 6.40 -11.70 1.20
C ARG A 367 5.52 -12.27 0.10
N GLU A 368 5.11 -13.54 0.23
CA GLU A 368 4.21 -14.20 -0.73
C GLU A 368 2.82 -13.52 -0.74
N ALA A 369 2.27 -13.22 0.44
CA ALA A 369 0.95 -12.60 0.53
C ALA A 369 0.95 -11.10 0.27
N PHE A 370 2.02 -10.39 0.65
CA PHE A 370 2.10 -8.94 0.66
C PHE A 370 3.49 -8.47 0.14
N PRO A 371 3.70 -8.38 -1.20
CA PRO A 371 4.99 -8.03 -1.79
C PRO A 371 5.58 -6.67 -1.36
N ASN A 372 4.74 -5.74 -0.89
CA ASN A 372 5.15 -4.39 -0.44
C ASN A 372 5.45 -4.31 1.07
N VAL A 373 5.43 -5.45 1.77
CA VAL A 373 5.78 -5.55 3.19
C VAL A 373 7.22 -6.02 3.32
N ARG A 374 8.09 -5.18 3.88
CA ARG A 374 9.47 -5.52 4.24
C ARG A 374 9.49 -6.29 5.57
N PRO A 375 9.98 -7.54 5.60
CA PRO A 375 10.20 -8.23 6.86
C PRO A 375 11.39 -7.63 7.62
N VAL A 376 11.24 -7.44 8.92
CA VAL A 376 12.29 -6.99 9.84
C VAL A 376 12.59 -8.12 10.81
N PHE A 377 13.82 -8.64 10.78
CA PHE A 377 14.18 -9.77 11.63
C PHE A 377 14.45 -9.33 13.07
N GLY A 378 13.69 -9.92 14.00
CA GLY A 378 13.82 -9.67 15.43
C GLY A 378 12.64 -10.19 16.22
N ASP A 379 12.65 -9.90 17.51
CA ASP A 379 11.56 -10.17 18.45
C ASP A 379 11.23 -8.91 19.26
N LEU A 380 10.30 -9.02 20.21
CA LEU A 380 9.86 -7.87 21.01
C LEU A 380 10.97 -7.31 21.93
N GLY A 381 12.00 -8.11 22.23
CA GLY A 381 13.19 -7.70 22.99
C GLY A 381 14.29 -7.09 22.12
N SER A 382 14.14 -7.08 20.80
CA SER A 382 15.08 -6.47 19.85
C SER A 382 14.93 -4.95 19.82
N THR A 383 15.11 -4.30 20.97
CA THR A 383 14.76 -2.89 21.22
C THR A 383 15.46 -1.91 20.28
N ASP A 384 16.72 -2.16 19.91
CA ASP A 384 17.43 -1.32 18.93
C ASP A 384 16.76 -1.34 17.55
N VAL A 385 16.35 -2.52 17.09
CA VAL A 385 15.64 -2.70 15.82
C VAL A 385 14.29 -1.98 15.87
N LEU A 386 13.54 -2.16 16.96
CA LEU A 386 12.23 -1.51 17.13
C LEU A 386 12.34 0.02 17.17
N ARG A 387 13.36 0.54 17.86
CA ARG A 387 13.65 1.97 17.95
C ARG A 387 14.02 2.56 16.59
N GLU A 388 14.87 1.87 15.83
CA GLU A 388 15.26 2.27 14.47
C GLU A 388 14.04 2.31 13.54
N GLU A 389 13.25 1.23 13.51
CA GLU A 389 12.03 1.14 12.70
C GLU A 389 11.01 2.22 13.06
N ALA A 390 10.79 2.50 14.34
CA ALA A 390 9.91 3.57 14.77
C ALA A 390 10.40 4.96 14.35
N SER A 391 11.70 5.24 14.41
CA SER A 391 12.25 6.54 14.00
C SER A 391 12.12 6.82 12.50
N ALA A 392 12.09 5.75 11.70
CA ALA A 392 12.00 5.81 10.24
C ALA A 392 10.55 5.82 9.74
N ALA A 393 9.62 5.19 10.47
CA ALA A 393 8.22 5.12 10.11
C ALA A 393 7.52 6.49 10.17
N ASP A 394 6.35 6.60 9.54
CA ASP A 394 5.39 7.68 9.78
C ASP A 394 4.36 7.21 10.82
N ILE A 395 3.96 5.94 10.75
CA ILE A 395 2.98 5.33 11.65
C ILE A 395 3.58 4.06 12.26
N VAL A 396 3.51 3.95 13.59
CA VAL A 396 3.81 2.73 14.34
C VAL A 396 2.50 2.07 14.77
N LEU A 397 2.28 0.84 14.31
CA LEU A 397 1.14 -0.01 14.65
C LEU A 397 1.59 -1.14 15.57
N HIS A 398 1.28 -1.01 16.85
CA HIS A 398 1.73 -1.96 17.86
C HIS A 398 0.61 -2.95 18.18
N PHE A 399 0.62 -4.09 17.48
CA PHE A 399 -0.36 -5.17 17.67
C PHE A 399 0.13 -6.32 18.56
N ALA A 400 1.45 -6.55 18.64
CA ALA A 400 1.98 -7.65 19.44
C ALA A 400 2.19 -7.27 20.89
N ASP A 401 1.73 -8.19 21.74
CA ASP A 401 1.75 -8.25 23.20
C ASP A 401 1.55 -6.91 23.92
N CYS A 402 0.30 -6.68 24.32
CA CYS A 402 -0.11 -5.51 25.10
C CYS A 402 0.50 -5.46 26.51
N ASP A 403 1.25 -6.49 26.94
CA ASP A 403 1.94 -6.51 28.22
C ASP A 403 3.47 -6.36 28.08
N HIS A 404 4.01 -6.25 26.86
CA HIS A 404 5.45 -6.18 26.65
C HIS A 404 5.98 -4.74 26.72
N GLU A 405 6.44 -4.33 27.91
CA GLU A 405 6.88 -2.95 28.15
C GLU A 405 8.11 -2.52 27.33
N GLU A 406 9.08 -3.40 27.12
CA GLU A 406 10.35 -3.04 26.47
C GLU A 406 10.14 -2.60 25.01
N SER A 407 9.23 -3.26 24.29
CA SER A 407 8.89 -2.90 22.91
C SER A 407 8.14 -1.57 22.85
N ALA A 408 7.23 -1.33 23.78
CA ALA A 408 6.52 -0.06 23.88
C ALA A 408 7.48 1.12 24.16
N ARG A 409 8.44 0.92 25.08
CA ARG A 409 9.48 1.93 25.37
C ARG A 409 10.37 2.17 24.16
N ALA A 410 10.82 1.12 23.49
CA ALA A 410 11.64 1.24 22.27
C ALA A 410 10.94 2.04 21.17
N PHE A 411 9.65 1.81 20.94
CA PHE A 411 8.87 2.59 19.98
C PHE A 411 8.70 4.05 20.40
N VAL A 412 8.39 4.32 21.66
CA VAL A 412 8.32 5.69 22.18
C VAL A 412 9.67 6.41 22.02
N GLU A 413 10.79 5.73 22.28
CA GLU A 413 12.13 6.28 22.07
C GLU A 413 12.43 6.59 20.60
N GLY A 414 12.07 5.69 19.69
CA GLY A 414 12.23 5.91 18.25
C GLY A 414 11.39 7.08 17.74
N LEU A 415 10.12 7.15 18.17
CA LEU A 415 9.19 8.22 17.79
C LEU A 415 9.60 9.59 18.31
N LYS A 416 10.30 9.68 19.46
CA LYS A 416 10.87 10.94 19.95
C LYS A 416 11.95 11.52 19.04
N LEU A 417 12.54 10.71 18.15
CA LEU A 417 13.57 11.16 17.20
C LEU A 417 12.96 11.83 15.95
N HIS A 418 11.64 11.87 15.83
CA HIS A 418 10.97 12.57 14.73
C HIS A 418 11.21 14.08 14.81
N PRO A 419 11.41 14.75 13.66
CA PRO A 419 11.52 16.20 13.62
C PRO A 419 10.12 16.84 13.76
N ALA A 420 10.07 18.10 14.24
CA ALA A 420 8.82 18.78 14.56
C ALA A 420 7.92 19.03 13.33
N ASP A 421 8.51 19.16 12.14
CA ASP A 421 7.82 19.31 10.86
C ASP A 421 7.32 17.97 10.29
N ARG A 422 7.69 16.84 10.92
CA ARG A 422 7.21 15.50 10.55
C ARG A 422 6.90 14.66 11.80
N PRO A 423 5.77 14.94 12.48
CA PRO A 423 5.41 14.18 13.66
C PRO A 423 5.10 12.71 13.33
N GLY A 424 5.48 11.80 14.22
CA GLY A 424 5.11 10.39 14.11
C GLY A 424 3.70 10.11 14.63
N TRP A 425 3.16 8.93 14.33
CA TRP A 425 1.86 8.47 14.83
C TRP A 425 2.02 7.11 15.48
N TYR A 426 1.49 6.94 16.69
CA TYR A 426 1.60 5.70 17.43
C TYR A 426 0.21 5.17 17.78
N ILE A 427 -0.15 4.05 17.16
CA ILE A 427 -1.43 3.37 17.39
C ILE A 427 -1.12 2.08 18.15
N HIS A 428 -1.48 2.06 19.42
CA HIS A 428 -1.25 0.95 20.34
C HIS A 428 -2.52 0.11 20.52
N THR A 429 -2.35 -1.21 20.61
CA THR A 429 -3.43 -2.15 20.92
C THR A 429 -3.41 -2.49 22.40
N SER A 430 -4.44 -2.06 23.13
CA SER A 430 -4.65 -2.46 24.52
C SER A 430 -5.32 -3.85 24.60
N GLY A 431 -5.36 -4.44 25.79
CA GLY A 431 -5.99 -5.73 26.03
C GLY A 431 -7.40 -5.59 26.61
N THR A 432 -8.37 -6.31 26.05
CA THR A 432 -9.78 -6.32 26.50
C THR A 432 -9.99 -6.62 28.00
N GLY A 433 -9.02 -7.27 28.65
CA GLY A 433 -9.06 -7.55 30.08
C GLY A 433 -8.87 -6.31 30.97
N ILE A 434 -8.45 -5.18 30.41
CA ILE A 434 -8.23 -3.93 31.17
C ILE A 434 -9.50 -3.39 31.84
N LEU A 435 -10.68 -3.76 31.33
CA LEU A 435 -11.97 -3.36 31.87
C LEU A 435 -12.52 -4.30 32.97
N THR A 436 -11.77 -5.34 33.37
CA THR A 436 -12.24 -6.38 34.31
C THR A 436 -11.82 -6.11 35.76
N VAL A 437 -11.46 -4.87 36.10
CA VAL A 437 -10.83 -4.50 37.38
C VAL A 437 -11.65 -4.94 38.59
N GLU A 438 -12.97 -4.67 38.56
CA GLU A 438 -13.85 -4.97 39.69
C GLU A 438 -13.96 -6.48 39.96
N ASP A 439 -14.16 -7.27 38.90
CA ASP A 439 -14.25 -8.72 39.02
C ASP A 439 -12.91 -9.34 39.45
N GLY A 440 -11.80 -8.81 38.95
CA GLY A 440 -10.46 -9.24 39.37
C GLY A 440 -10.18 -9.01 40.85
N ARG A 441 -10.53 -7.83 41.38
CA ARG A 441 -10.35 -7.49 42.80
C ARG A 441 -11.31 -8.27 43.71
N ALA A 442 -12.56 -8.42 43.29
CA ALA A 442 -13.58 -9.11 44.06
C ALA A 442 -13.49 -10.65 43.93
N LYS A 443 -12.71 -11.16 42.97
CA LYS A 443 -12.67 -12.58 42.57
C LYS A 443 -14.05 -13.14 42.27
N THR A 444 -14.89 -12.35 41.59
CA THR A 444 -16.24 -12.74 41.18
C THR A 444 -16.23 -13.24 39.75
N CYS A 445 -17.00 -14.29 39.46
CA CYS A 445 -17.16 -14.82 38.11
C CYS A 445 -18.62 -15.17 37.84
N GLY A 446 -19.08 -14.97 36.60
CA GLY A 446 -20.42 -15.32 36.18
C GLY A 446 -21.52 -14.35 36.62
N THR A 447 -21.19 -13.30 37.38
CA THR A 447 -22.16 -12.33 37.91
C THR A 447 -22.28 -11.11 36.99
N HIS A 448 -23.50 -10.61 36.81
CA HIS A 448 -23.74 -9.36 36.07
C HIS A 448 -23.15 -8.13 36.79
N ARG A 449 -22.45 -7.27 36.05
CA ARG A 449 -22.02 -5.94 36.51
C ARG A 449 -22.66 -4.86 35.64
N THR A 450 -23.13 -3.77 36.26
CA THR A 450 -23.81 -2.67 35.54
C THR A 450 -22.86 -1.64 34.93
N LYS A 451 -21.59 -1.57 35.38
CA LYS A 451 -20.59 -0.64 34.86
C LYS A 451 -20.38 -0.84 33.36
N VAL A 452 -20.40 0.27 32.63
CA VAL A 452 -20.05 0.36 31.21
C VAL A 452 -19.08 1.52 31.05
N TYR A 453 -17.96 1.28 30.39
CA TYR A 453 -16.98 2.29 30.01
C TYR A 453 -17.39 2.92 28.67
N ASP A 454 -17.11 4.20 28.47
CA ASP A 454 -17.41 4.93 27.24
C ASP A 454 -16.17 5.72 26.81
N ASP A 455 -15.84 5.66 25.52
CA ASP A 455 -14.65 6.30 24.96
C ASP A 455 -14.87 7.75 24.53
N TRP A 456 -16.08 8.30 24.71
CA TRP A 456 -16.44 9.65 24.31
C TRP A 456 -16.49 10.59 25.52
N ASP A 457 -17.58 10.55 26.27
CA ASP A 457 -17.76 11.36 27.49
C ASP A 457 -16.94 10.78 28.65
N GLY A 458 -16.67 9.47 28.64
CA GLY A 458 -15.93 8.74 29.66
C GLY A 458 -14.41 8.61 29.43
N VAL A 459 -13.85 9.23 28.39
CA VAL A 459 -12.45 8.98 27.96
C VAL A 459 -11.41 9.23 29.05
N SER A 460 -11.65 10.20 29.93
CA SER A 460 -10.75 10.51 31.05
C SER A 460 -10.61 9.32 32.02
N GLU A 461 -11.69 8.55 32.24
CA GLU A 461 -11.64 7.36 33.08
C GLU A 461 -10.76 6.28 32.44
N LEU A 462 -10.88 6.07 31.12
CA LEU A 462 -10.06 5.10 30.37
C LEU A 462 -8.57 5.45 30.40
N LEU A 463 -8.23 6.73 30.27
CA LEU A 463 -6.84 7.20 30.35
C LEU A 463 -6.25 7.11 31.76
N ASN A 464 -7.10 7.06 32.79
CA ASN A 464 -6.71 7.07 34.20
C ASN A 464 -7.18 5.80 34.95
N LEU A 465 -7.24 4.66 34.26
CA LEU A 465 -7.54 3.38 34.91
C LEU A 465 -6.50 3.05 36.00
N PRO A 466 -6.91 2.36 37.09
CA PRO A 466 -6.03 1.98 38.18
C PRO A 466 -4.79 1.20 37.72
N ASP A 467 -3.65 1.41 38.38
CA ASP A 467 -2.37 0.76 38.01
C ASP A 467 -2.41 -0.77 38.11
N ASP A 468 -3.30 -1.34 38.93
CA ASP A 468 -3.53 -2.79 39.05
C ASP A 468 -4.58 -3.32 38.05
N ALA A 469 -5.09 -2.49 37.15
CA ALA A 469 -5.89 -2.98 36.03
C ALA A 469 -5.03 -3.87 35.11
N PHE A 470 -5.62 -4.97 34.64
CA PHE A 470 -4.92 -5.91 33.77
C PHE A 470 -4.52 -5.23 32.45
N HIS A 471 -3.33 -5.49 31.91
CA HIS A 471 -2.80 -4.79 30.71
C HIS A 471 -2.53 -3.28 30.87
N ARG A 472 -2.65 -2.72 32.07
CA ARG A 472 -2.45 -1.28 32.29
C ARG A 472 -1.00 -0.83 32.05
N ASN A 473 -0.04 -1.73 32.22
CA ASN A 473 1.38 -1.40 32.20
C ASN A 473 1.82 -0.72 30.88
N VAL A 474 1.43 -1.25 29.72
CA VAL A 474 1.77 -0.63 28.43
C VAL A 474 0.89 0.58 28.12
N ASP A 475 -0.42 0.51 28.38
CA ASP A 475 -1.32 1.67 28.25
C ASP A 475 -0.75 2.88 29.01
N LYS A 476 -0.25 2.66 30.22
CA LYS A 476 0.37 3.70 31.04
C LYS A 476 1.62 4.29 30.39
N ILE A 477 2.49 3.47 29.81
CA ILE A 477 3.66 3.94 29.05
C ILE A 477 3.22 4.86 27.91
N VAL A 478 2.15 4.51 27.19
CA VAL A 478 1.61 5.34 26.09
C VAL A 478 0.99 6.63 26.63
N THR A 479 0.15 6.56 27.66
CA THR A 479 -0.52 7.75 28.22
C THR A 479 0.45 8.72 28.89
N ASP A 480 1.52 8.22 29.53
CA ASP A 480 2.54 9.06 30.16
C ASP A 480 3.31 9.90 29.12
N THR A 481 3.23 9.56 27.82
CA THR A 481 3.80 10.40 26.75
C THR A 481 2.98 11.64 26.43
N ILE A 482 1.68 11.67 26.76
CA ILE A 482 0.74 12.74 26.36
C ILE A 482 1.19 14.12 26.85
N THR A 483 1.76 14.18 28.06
CA THR A 483 2.19 15.44 28.69
C THR A 483 3.68 15.75 28.48
N SER A 484 4.38 14.98 27.64
CA SER A 484 5.82 15.13 27.45
C SER A 484 6.15 16.43 26.67
N PRO A 485 7.01 17.32 27.20
CA PRO A 485 7.28 18.65 26.62
C PRO A 485 8.08 18.59 25.29
N SER A 486 8.62 17.43 24.91
CA SER A 486 9.37 17.20 23.66
C SER A 486 8.71 16.16 22.75
N LYS A 487 7.38 16.00 22.83
CA LYS A 487 6.63 15.03 22.03
C LYS A 487 6.46 15.51 20.58
N ASN A 488 7.18 14.88 19.65
CA ASN A 488 7.02 15.05 18.20
C ASN A 488 6.21 13.91 17.57
N PHE A 489 5.22 13.36 18.28
CA PHE A 489 4.33 12.33 17.76
C PHE A 489 2.97 12.37 18.45
N LYS A 490 1.98 11.70 17.87
CA LYS A 490 0.61 11.58 18.41
C LYS A 490 0.29 10.14 18.75
N THR A 491 -0.53 9.92 19.79
CA THR A 491 -0.87 8.58 20.26
C THR A 491 -2.35 8.29 20.16
N ALA A 492 -2.70 7.08 19.75
CA ALA A 492 -4.02 6.48 19.91
C ALA A 492 -3.89 5.10 20.56
N ILE A 493 -4.80 4.77 21.46
CA ILE A 493 -4.95 3.45 22.07
C ILE A 493 -6.26 2.85 21.54
N VAL A 494 -6.17 1.68 20.94
CA VAL A 494 -7.33 0.89 20.53
C VAL A 494 -7.49 -0.25 21.52
N CYS A 495 -8.58 -0.23 22.28
CA CYS A 495 -8.96 -1.30 23.19
C CYS A 495 -10.08 -2.13 22.55
N PRO A 496 -9.75 -3.24 21.85
CA PRO A 496 -10.76 -4.16 21.38
C PRO A 496 -11.48 -4.82 22.55
N CYS A 497 -12.77 -5.13 22.35
CA CYS A 497 -13.51 -5.99 23.28
C CYS A 497 -13.22 -7.48 22.95
N CYS A 498 -14.19 -8.40 23.15
CA CYS A 498 -14.01 -9.80 22.74
C CYS A 498 -13.79 -9.91 21.22
N ILE A 499 -12.57 -10.25 20.79
CA ILE A 499 -12.27 -10.43 19.36
C ILE A 499 -12.69 -11.83 18.92
N TYR A 500 -13.41 -11.93 17.81
CA TYR A 500 -13.81 -13.22 17.21
C TYR A 500 -13.83 -13.16 15.68
N GLY A 501 -14.19 -14.28 15.07
CA GLY A 501 -14.25 -14.45 13.61
C GLY A 501 -12.91 -14.89 13.02
N PRO A 502 -12.91 -15.40 11.79
CA PRO A 502 -11.67 -15.69 11.09
C PRO A 502 -11.06 -14.41 10.53
N GLY A 503 -9.76 -14.23 10.80
CA GLY A 503 -8.93 -13.29 10.07
C GLY A 503 -8.69 -13.74 8.61
N ARG A 504 -8.33 -12.79 7.76
CA ARG A 504 -8.08 -12.96 6.31
C ARG A 504 -6.59 -13.05 5.98
N GLY A 505 -5.73 -12.55 6.85
CA GLY A 505 -4.28 -12.63 6.64
C GLY A 505 -3.75 -14.07 6.76
N PRO A 506 -2.60 -14.38 6.13
CA PRO A 506 -2.09 -15.74 6.01
C PRO A 506 -1.61 -16.29 7.36
N GLY A 507 -1.85 -17.57 7.66
CA GLY A 507 -1.38 -18.21 8.90
C GLY A 507 -2.42 -18.22 10.02
N ASN A 508 -2.11 -17.63 11.19
CA ASN A 508 -3.04 -17.66 12.32
C ASN A 508 -4.22 -16.69 12.13
N THR A 509 -5.39 -17.26 11.88
CA THR A 509 -6.64 -16.52 11.67
C THR A 509 -7.58 -16.54 12.89
N LYS A 510 -7.16 -17.16 14.00
CA LYS A 510 -8.02 -17.45 15.15
C LYS A 510 -7.67 -16.53 16.31
N SER A 511 -8.70 -15.94 16.91
CA SER A 511 -8.59 -15.19 18.17
C SER A 511 -8.53 -16.15 19.37
N VAL A 512 -8.64 -15.63 20.59
CA VAL A 512 -8.31 -16.40 21.81
C VAL A 512 -9.56 -16.88 22.55
N GLN A 513 -10.44 -16.00 22.98
CA GLN A 513 -11.38 -16.28 24.06
C GLN A 513 -12.38 -17.40 23.70
N VAL A 514 -13.13 -17.25 22.62
CA VAL A 514 -14.16 -18.24 22.24
C VAL A 514 -13.54 -19.50 21.62
N TYR A 515 -12.44 -19.36 20.88
CA TYR A 515 -11.72 -20.51 20.31
C TYR A 515 -11.14 -21.41 21.42
N THR A 516 -10.54 -20.82 22.46
CA THR A 516 -10.06 -21.59 23.60
C THR A 516 -11.20 -22.22 24.41
N LEU A 517 -12.37 -21.55 24.53
CA LEU A 517 -13.55 -22.14 25.16
C LEU A 517 -14.03 -23.37 24.39
N ALA A 518 -14.17 -23.26 23.07
CA ALA A 518 -14.56 -24.37 22.21
C ALA A 518 -13.58 -25.54 22.31
N THR A 519 -12.26 -25.27 22.25
CA THR A 519 -11.23 -26.29 22.47
C THR A 519 -11.35 -26.97 23.83
N THR A 520 -11.60 -26.20 24.90
CA THR A 520 -11.79 -26.73 26.25
C THR A 520 -12.99 -27.66 26.34
N VAL A 521 -14.15 -27.25 25.79
CA VAL A 521 -15.37 -28.07 25.77
C VAL A 521 -15.15 -29.37 25.00
N LEU A 522 -14.51 -29.29 23.82
CA LEU A 522 -14.20 -30.45 22.98
C LEU A 522 -13.26 -31.42 23.70
N LYS A 523 -12.19 -30.93 24.33
CA LYS A 523 -11.23 -31.76 25.07
C LYS A 523 -11.85 -32.39 26.32
N ARG A 524 -12.71 -31.68 27.05
CA ARG A 524 -13.43 -32.21 28.22
C ARG A 524 -14.50 -33.22 27.82
N GLY A 525 -15.06 -33.11 26.61
CA GLY A 525 -16.23 -33.89 26.20
C GLY A 525 -17.54 -33.46 26.87
N LYS A 526 -17.55 -32.29 27.54
CA LYS A 526 -18.71 -31.72 28.24
C LYS A 526 -18.59 -30.20 28.34
N GLY A 527 -19.71 -29.49 28.24
CA GLY A 527 -19.76 -28.03 28.38
C GLY A 527 -19.46 -27.55 29.80
N ILE A 528 -19.10 -26.28 29.94
CA ILE A 528 -18.90 -25.60 31.21
C ILE A 528 -19.79 -24.35 31.26
N ARG A 529 -20.22 -23.95 32.46
CA ARG A 529 -20.80 -22.64 32.75
C ARG A 529 -20.05 -21.99 33.88
N ILE A 530 -19.71 -20.70 33.77
CA ILE A 530 -18.98 -20.01 34.83
C ILE A 530 -19.94 -19.20 35.69
N GLY A 531 -19.97 -19.51 36.99
CA GLY A 531 -20.90 -18.93 37.95
C GLY A 531 -22.34 -18.96 37.43
N ASP A 532 -23.04 -17.83 37.56
CA ASP A 532 -24.42 -17.69 37.07
C ASP A 532 -24.50 -17.52 35.54
N GLY A 533 -23.37 -17.19 34.89
CA GLY A 533 -23.28 -16.92 33.44
C GLY A 533 -23.89 -15.58 33.00
N GLU A 534 -24.20 -14.67 33.93
CA GLU A 534 -24.83 -13.38 33.66
C GLU A 534 -23.84 -12.25 33.35
N ASN A 535 -22.54 -12.53 33.40
CA ASN A 535 -21.49 -11.59 33.06
C ASN A 535 -21.51 -11.24 31.56
N ILE A 536 -21.33 -9.95 31.26
CA ILE A 536 -21.48 -9.40 29.91
C ILE A 536 -20.16 -8.89 29.38
N TRP A 537 -19.86 -9.26 28.13
CA TRP A 537 -18.80 -8.66 27.34
C TRP A 537 -19.36 -7.98 26.10
N HIS A 538 -18.70 -6.92 25.64
CA HIS A 538 -18.84 -6.45 24.27
C HIS A 538 -17.97 -7.27 23.32
N GLN A 539 -18.29 -7.24 22.03
CA GLN A 539 -17.65 -8.08 21.02
C GLN A 539 -17.23 -7.27 19.81
N VAL A 540 -16.19 -7.70 19.10
CA VAL A 540 -15.82 -7.13 17.81
C VAL A 540 -15.32 -8.23 16.89
N HIS A 541 -15.82 -8.28 15.66
CA HIS A 541 -15.28 -9.19 14.68
C HIS A 541 -13.90 -8.67 14.24
N ILE A 542 -12.91 -9.56 14.08
CA ILE A 542 -11.53 -9.18 13.75
C ILE A 542 -11.44 -8.28 12.51
N GLN A 543 -12.26 -8.54 11.50
CA GLN A 543 -12.27 -7.72 10.27
C GLN A 543 -12.85 -6.31 10.48
N ASP A 544 -13.81 -6.15 11.39
CA ASP A 544 -14.30 -4.81 11.79
C ASP A 544 -13.26 -4.10 12.66
N LEU A 545 -12.53 -4.83 13.50
CA LEU A 545 -11.41 -4.27 14.25
C LEU A 545 -10.32 -3.74 13.31
N SER A 546 -9.94 -4.52 12.29
CA SER A 546 -8.96 -4.09 11.29
C SER A 546 -9.42 -2.86 10.50
N SER A 547 -10.72 -2.71 10.23
CA SER A 547 -11.23 -1.51 9.55
C SER A 547 -11.15 -0.25 10.44
N LEU A 548 -11.24 -0.40 11.77
CA LEU A 548 -10.96 0.70 12.70
C LEU A 548 -9.48 1.11 12.66
N TYR A 549 -8.56 0.14 12.72
CA TYR A 549 -7.13 0.43 12.59
C TYR A 549 -6.78 1.08 11.25
N LEU A 550 -7.41 0.62 10.17
CA LEU A 550 -7.24 1.22 8.84
C LEU A 550 -7.70 2.68 8.83
N ALA A 551 -8.88 2.97 9.37
CA ALA A 551 -9.38 4.35 9.46
C ALA A 551 -8.49 5.26 10.32
N LEU A 552 -7.90 4.73 11.40
CA LEU A 552 -6.92 5.47 12.21
C LEU A 552 -5.60 5.70 11.45
N ALA A 553 -5.13 4.69 10.71
CA ALA A 553 -3.92 4.80 9.90
C ALA A 553 -4.11 5.80 8.75
N GLU A 554 -5.26 5.80 8.07
CA GLU A 554 -5.65 6.79 7.06
C GLU A 554 -5.72 8.20 7.65
N ALA A 555 -6.32 8.33 8.85
CA ALA A 555 -6.36 9.61 9.55
C ALA A 555 -4.94 10.12 9.86
N ALA A 556 -4.07 9.27 10.41
CA ALA A 556 -2.66 9.60 10.65
C ALA A 556 -1.92 10.00 9.37
N ALA A 557 -2.12 9.25 8.27
CA ALA A 557 -1.55 9.55 6.96
C ALA A 557 -1.94 10.94 6.44
N SER A 558 -3.16 11.38 6.76
CA SER A 558 -3.69 12.71 6.41
C SER A 558 -3.34 13.82 7.42
N GLY A 559 -2.35 13.60 8.31
CA GLY A 559 -1.96 14.59 9.32
C GLY A 559 -2.89 14.64 10.53
N GLY A 560 -3.63 13.56 10.80
CA GLY A 560 -4.53 13.38 11.94
C GLY A 560 -6.00 13.26 11.56
N GLY A 561 -6.38 13.76 10.38
CA GLY A 561 -7.71 13.60 9.81
C GLY A 561 -8.84 14.02 10.75
N LYS A 562 -9.92 13.22 10.80
CA LYS A 562 -11.04 13.39 11.75
C LYS A 562 -10.85 12.59 13.04
N ALA A 563 -9.76 11.84 13.17
CA ALA A 563 -9.43 11.12 14.39
C ALA A 563 -9.08 12.11 15.51
N THR A 564 -9.39 11.73 16.73
CA THR A 564 -8.83 12.36 17.93
C THR A 564 -7.60 11.59 18.42
N TRP A 565 -6.70 12.28 19.10
CA TRP A 565 -5.40 11.78 19.50
C TRP A 565 -5.07 12.22 20.93
N ASP A 566 -4.05 11.63 21.53
CA ASP A 566 -3.54 11.97 22.86
C ASP A 566 -4.61 11.85 23.96
N ASN A 567 -4.99 12.96 24.60
CA ASN A 567 -6.00 13.02 25.67
C ASN A 567 -7.42 12.64 25.22
N GLU A 568 -7.63 12.55 23.91
CA GLU A 568 -8.87 12.08 23.31
C GLU A 568 -8.61 10.86 22.39
N GLY A 569 -7.43 10.25 22.49
CA GLY A 569 -6.97 9.18 21.61
C GLY A 569 -7.31 7.77 22.07
N TYR A 570 -8.26 7.56 22.98
CA TYR A 570 -8.65 6.21 23.43
C TYR A 570 -9.89 5.76 22.65
N TYR A 571 -9.80 4.61 21.97
CA TYR A 571 -10.86 4.06 21.12
C TYR A 571 -11.24 2.68 21.63
N LEU A 572 -12.48 2.53 22.09
CA LEU A 572 -13.06 1.21 22.28
C LEU A 572 -13.50 0.67 20.92
N ALA A 573 -13.46 -0.66 20.74
CA ALA A 573 -13.95 -1.29 19.52
C ALA A 573 -14.99 -2.38 19.87
N GLU A 574 -16.24 -2.16 19.48
CA GLU A 574 -17.34 -3.11 19.69
C GLU A 574 -18.46 -3.06 18.63
N ASN A 575 -19.21 -4.16 18.56
CA ASN A 575 -20.41 -4.38 17.76
C ASN A 575 -21.46 -5.19 18.58
N GLY A 576 -21.92 -4.59 19.67
CA GLY A 576 -22.90 -5.13 20.60
C GLY A 576 -22.31 -6.01 21.70
N SER A 577 -23.19 -6.51 22.56
CA SER A 577 -22.86 -7.31 23.74
C SER A 577 -23.38 -8.74 23.67
N PHE A 578 -22.79 -9.61 24.48
CA PHE A 578 -23.30 -10.97 24.75
C PHE A 578 -23.11 -11.34 26.23
N SER A 579 -23.90 -12.32 26.71
CA SER A 579 -23.66 -13.00 27.99
C SER A 579 -22.71 -14.18 27.76
N TRP A 580 -21.71 -14.35 28.61
CA TRP A 580 -20.83 -15.52 28.53
C TRP A 580 -21.58 -16.82 28.76
N GLY A 581 -22.57 -16.85 29.67
CA GLY A 581 -23.43 -18.02 29.89
C GLY A 581 -24.19 -18.46 28.64
N ASP A 582 -24.58 -17.54 27.76
CA ASP A 582 -25.20 -17.85 26.47
C ASP A 582 -24.18 -18.41 25.47
N VAL A 583 -22.97 -17.84 25.40
CA VAL A 583 -21.88 -18.33 24.54
C VAL A 583 -21.45 -19.73 24.96
N GLU A 584 -21.25 -19.97 26.25
CA GLU A 584 -20.91 -21.26 26.85
C GLU A 584 -21.93 -22.34 26.50
N LYS A 585 -23.22 -22.02 26.66
CA LYS A 585 -24.32 -22.89 26.27
C LYS A 585 -24.33 -23.16 24.77
N ALA A 586 -24.16 -22.13 23.94
CA ALA A 586 -24.17 -22.27 22.49
C ALA A 586 -23.00 -23.11 21.97
N VAL A 587 -21.81 -22.97 22.55
CA VAL A 587 -20.63 -23.80 22.23
C VAL A 587 -20.90 -25.28 22.55
N ALA A 588 -21.41 -25.58 23.75
CA ALA A 588 -21.74 -26.95 24.15
C ALA A 588 -22.83 -27.56 23.26
N GLN A 589 -23.87 -26.78 22.95
CA GLN A 589 -24.96 -27.21 22.09
C GLN A 589 -24.49 -27.47 20.65
N ALA A 590 -23.67 -26.58 20.08
CA ALA A 590 -23.11 -26.77 18.75
C ALA A 590 -22.20 -28.02 18.68
N ALA A 591 -21.37 -28.25 19.71
CA ALA A 591 -20.53 -29.44 19.78
C ALA A 591 -21.36 -30.73 19.88
N PHE A 592 -22.41 -30.73 20.71
CA PHE A 592 -23.31 -31.88 20.86
C PHE A 592 -24.09 -32.18 19.56
N GLN A 593 -24.67 -31.16 18.94
CA GLN A 593 -25.42 -31.30 17.68
C GLN A 593 -24.56 -31.84 16.54
N LYS A 594 -23.26 -31.51 16.53
CA LYS A 594 -22.28 -32.03 15.57
C LYS A 594 -21.72 -33.42 15.95
N GLY A 595 -22.18 -34.01 17.05
CA GLY A 595 -21.71 -35.32 17.53
C GLY A 595 -20.28 -35.33 18.07
N LEU A 596 -19.74 -34.16 18.41
CA LEU A 596 -18.36 -33.99 18.89
C LEU A 596 -18.21 -34.25 20.39
N ILE A 597 -19.30 -34.13 21.15
CA ILE A 597 -19.40 -34.47 22.57
C ILE A 597 -20.69 -35.24 22.86
N LYS A 598 -20.77 -35.92 24.00
CA LYS A 598 -21.87 -36.85 24.32
C LYS A 598 -23.12 -36.18 24.91
N THR A 599 -23.00 -34.95 25.40
CA THR A 599 -24.09 -34.21 26.05
C THR A 599 -23.89 -32.71 25.87
N SER A 600 -24.97 -31.94 25.81
CA SER A 600 -24.95 -30.46 25.85
C SER A 600 -25.10 -29.89 27.27
N GLU A 601 -25.13 -30.74 28.31
CA GLU A 601 -25.14 -30.30 29.70
C GLU A 601 -23.88 -29.53 30.07
N LEU A 602 -24.03 -28.59 31.01
CA LEU A 602 -22.96 -27.71 31.48
C LEU A 602 -22.61 -28.05 32.93
N ASP A 603 -21.32 -28.23 33.22
CA ASP A 603 -20.83 -28.21 34.60
C ASP A 603 -20.64 -26.76 35.05
N VAL A 604 -21.26 -26.38 36.19
CA VAL A 604 -21.09 -25.04 36.75
C VAL A 604 -19.76 -24.97 37.52
N LEU A 605 -18.92 -24.00 37.17
CA LEU A 605 -17.61 -23.78 37.77
C LEU A 605 -17.57 -22.40 38.45
N ASP A 606 -17.03 -22.36 39.66
CA ASP A 606 -16.67 -21.12 40.35
C ASP A 606 -15.29 -20.62 39.89
N TRP A 607 -14.77 -19.58 40.55
CA TRP A 607 -13.48 -18.97 40.18
C TRP A 607 -12.33 -20.00 40.19
N ASP A 608 -12.20 -20.76 41.27
CA ASP A 608 -11.12 -21.75 41.43
C ASP A 608 -11.31 -22.96 40.51
N GLY A 609 -12.56 -23.43 40.34
CA GLY A 609 -12.90 -24.50 39.40
C GLY A 609 -12.60 -24.12 37.95
N THR A 610 -12.91 -22.89 37.57
CA THR A 610 -12.58 -22.33 36.25
C THR A 610 -11.07 -22.23 36.07
N GLY A 611 -10.34 -21.73 37.07
CA GLY A 611 -8.87 -21.63 37.06
C GLY A 611 -8.15 -22.97 36.90
N LYS A 612 -8.74 -24.07 37.39
CA LYS A 612 -8.21 -25.44 37.18
C LYS A 612 -8.39 -25.93 35.75
N VAL A 613 -9.41 -25.44 35.03
CA VAL A 613 -9.65 -25.78 33.63
C VAL A 613 -8.80 -24.92 32.71
N ASP A 614 -8.71 -23.64 33.02
CA ASP A 614 -7.87 -22.67 32.31
C ASP A 614 -7.39 -21.59 33.29
N PRO A 615 -6.07 -21.43 33.50
CA PRO A 615 -5.53 -20.51 34.50
C PRO A 615 -6.00 -19.05 34.38
N VAL A 616 -6.32 -18.60 33.17
CA VAL A 616 -6.86 -17.24 32.92
C VAL A 616 -8.36 -17.25 32.64
N GLY A 617 -9.00 -18.42 32.63
CA GLY A 617 -10.42 -18.66 32.44
C GLY A 617 -11.35 -17.74 33.25
N PRO A 618 -11.11 -17.56 34.58
CA PRO A 618 -11.96 -16.69 35.39
C PRO A 618 -12.04 -15.26 34.85
N TYR A 619 -10.93 -14.75 34.30
CA TYR A 619 -10.89 -13.42 33.68
C TYR A 619 -11.53 -13.45 32.30
N LYS A 620 -11.09 -14.33 31.39
CA LYS A 620 -11.52 -14.27 29.99
C LYS A 620 -12.96 -14.72 29.73
N TRP A 621 -13.56 -15.52 30.60
CA TRP A 621 -14.91 -16.08 30.42
C TRP A 621 -15.84 -15.76 31.60
N GLY A 622 -15.30 -15.47 32.78
CA GLY A 622 -16.08 -15.23 34.00
C GLY A 622 -16.30 -13.76 34.36
N SER A 623 -15.53 -12.83 33.80
CA SER A 623 -15.61 -11.40 34.18
C SER A 623 -16.55 -10.59 33.28
N ASN A 624 -16.74 -9.31 33.58
CA ASN A 624 -17.41 -8.32 32.75
C ASN A 624 -16.38 -7.41 32.06
N SER A 625 -16.55 -7.18 30.74
CA SER A 625 -15.73 -6.25 29.96
C SER A 625 -16.62 -5.50 28.98
N ARG A 626 -17.07 -4.31 29.41
CA ARG A 626 -18.14 -3.56 28.76
C ARG A 626 -17.65 -2.16 28.41
N GLY A 627 -17.23 -1.93 27.17
CA GLY A 627 -16.91 -0.60 26.66
C GLY A 627 -17.72 -0.21 25.42
N LEU A 628 -18.22 1.02 25.30
CA LEU A 628 -18.93 1.55 24.13
C LEU A 628 -17.99 2.29 23.17
N ALA A 629 -18.06 1.94 21.88
CA ALA A 629 -17.21 2.50 20.83
C ALA A 629 -17.83 3.74 20.16
N THR A 630 -18.15 4.77 20.95
CA THR A 630 -18.84 5.98 20.48
C THR A 630 -17.91 6.83 19.61
N ARG A 631 -16.63 6.94 19.97
CA ARG A 631 -15.62 7.78 19.33
C ARG A 631 -15.33 7.35 17.90
N ALA A 632 -15.05 6.07 17.68
CA ALA A 632 -14.79 5.53 16.35
C ALA A 632 -15.95 5.81 15.37
N ARG A 633 -17.20 5.66 15.84
CA ARG A 633 -18.40 5.93 15.03
C ARG A 633 -18.53 7.40 14.67
N LYS A 634 -18.31 8.32 15.62
CA LYS A 634 -18.46 9.77 15.40
C LYS A 634 -17.31 10.38 14.61
N CYS A 635 -16.07 10.05 14.96
CA CYS A 635 -14.88 10.64 14.36
C CYS A 635 -14.55 10.04 13.00
N LEU A 636 -14.66 8.71 12.86
CA LEU A 636 -14.17 7.99 11.70
C LEU A 636 -15.29 7.47 10.79
N GLY A 637 -16.55 7.59 11.21
CA GLY A 637 -17.66 6.94 10.51
C GLY A 637 -17.58 5.41 10.52
N TRP A 638 -16.79 4.85 11.45
CA TRP A 638 -16.57 3.40 11.54
C TRP A 638 -17.87 2.70 11.93
N ASN A 639 -18.38 1.82 11.08
CA ASN A 639 -19.60 1.05 11.32
C ASN A 639 -19.34 -0.43 11.09
N PRO A 640 -19.30 -1.26 12.16
CA PRO A 640 -19.12 -2.70 12.05
C PRO A 640 -20.22 -3.37 11.24
N VAL A 641 -19.84 -4.30 10.36
CA VAL A 641 -20.79 -4.98 9.43
C VAL A 641 -20.73 -6.49 9.48
N GLN A 642 -19.77 -7.08 10.19
CA GLN A 642 -19.62 -8.53 10.22
C GLN A 642 -20.67 -9.20 11.12
N PRO A 643 -20.95 -10.51 10.90
CA PRO A 643 -21.88 -11.28 11.72
C PRO A 643 -21.52 -11.24 13.20
N ARG A 644 -22.51 -11.37 14.09
CA ARG A 644 -22.28 -11.38 15.53
C ARG A 644 -21.68 -12.71 15.98
N LEU A 645 -21.07 -12.73 17.17
CA LEU A 645 -20.42 -13.94 17.69
C LEU A 645 -21.36 -15.16 17.71
N MET A 646 -22.57 -14.96 18.23
CA MET A 646 -23.56 -16.04 18.34
C MET A 646 -23.90 -16.67 16.98
N ASP A 647 -23.83 -15.90 15.90
CA ASP A 647 -24.13 -16.37 14.55
C ASP A 647 -23.03 -17.30 13.98
N VAL A 648 -21.81 -17.23 14.53
CA VAL A 648 -20.63 -17.95 14.02
C VAL A 648 -20.07 -19.00 14.98
N ILE A 649 -20.68 -19.21 16.15
CA ILE A 649 -20.22 -20.21 17.15
C ILE A 649 -20.15 -21.62 16.54
N GLY A 650 -21.12 -21.99 15.72
CA GLY A 650 -21.15 -23.30 15.07
C GLY A 650 -19.91 -23.56 14.21
N ASP A 651 -19.48 -22.54 13.45
CA ASP A 651 -18.30 -22.61 12.60
C ASP A 651 -17.01 -22.64 13.41
N ILE A 652 -16.94 -21.88 14.50
CA ILE A 652 -15.80 -21.90 15.44
C ILE A 652 -15.61 -23.29 16.04
N VAL A 653 -16.69 -23.91 16.53
CA VAL A 653 -16.65 -25.27 17.11
C VAL A 653 -16.18 -26.29 16.07
N GLU A 654 -16.69 -26.21 14.85
CA GLU A 654 -16.26 -27.10 13.77
C GLU A 654 -14.78 -26.91 13.42
N LEU A 655 -14.32 -25.67 13.37
CA LEU A 655 -12.91 -25.36 13.10
C LEU A 655 -11.99 -25.89 14.20
N GLN A 656 -12.35 -25.74 15.48
CA GLN A 656 -11.56 -26.28 16.59
C GLN A 656 -11.58 -27.81 16.63
N ALA A 657 -12.70 -28.44 16.25
CA ALA A 657 -12.76 -29.89 16.16
C ALA A 657 -11.85 -30.46 15.06
N LYS A 658 -11.65 -29.72 13.96
CA LYS A 658 -10.70 -30.09 12.90
C LYS A 658 -9.25 -30.01 13.38
N ASP A 659 -8.90 -29.02 14.20
CA ASP A 659 -7.54 -28.86 14.75
C ASP A 659 -7.15 -29.95 15.77
N LEU A 660 -8.13 -30.59 16.41
CA LEU A 660 -7.92 -31.61 17.44
C LEU A 660 -7.80 -33.03 16.88
N LYS A 661 -8.04 -33.22 15.58
CA LYS A 661 -7.84 -34.48 14.85
C LYS A 661 -6.43 -34.51 14.28
#